data_AF-A0A4S8PQ58-F1
#
_entry.id   AF-A0A4S8PQ58-F1
#
_cell.length_a   1.000
_cell.length_b   1.000
_cell.length_c   1.000
_cell.angle_alpha   90.00
_cell.angle_beta   90.00
_cell.angle_gamma   90.00
#
_symmetry.space_group_name_H-M   'P 1'
#
loop_
_entity.id
_entity.type
_entity.pdbx_description
1 polymer ?
#
loop_
_entity_poly.entity_id
_entity_poly.type
_entity_poly.pdbx_seq_one_letter_code
_entity_poly.pdbx_strand_id
1 'polypeptide(L)'
;MTVVDEVSQGAWGRERLRQFLNGAPSFNSVPYTDHGFVNHTELARQLGLSQACVAKNQDLIREFEDRTADGYAQDRLTKLCGFIDQGFRDRTLHYANEKLDRQQAFEAIDVGRKAALSPRIEAALVGFDKRAREIGYTMKPGMPAVFLPPGSQRERIYLAVQNCIENGEPIWKHGRVVKSKIAERMGIDPANLSLHPEVFDHFNLLHGNWEKIEAELERRVDAAITASIEAREVDVVVGKLEHRAAIQSQIPEAFSTAERRARMTALFKRRDREALEAGYICVRKEKQLQRLSELLASGKFTRELYGTANLKALRKELSIPRFHQDALELIASFEKEKITRLKADPLCAEIEGRYFSFGAMCDLGYPESYVMSMATCFRKSYSELKGPEAGRYHLALMKLFIWLKHQDRVVAAVANNIHIKGAVKDVDWLYVLMRYKDSVDERSQPRLIAVVNNLSRNLAVAGLVPWLACGIPNGRRKAPTGTIKSFAEVAPTPVDGHESRVDGFMEFIENFTNSDNFSLFAEADRVDSKNFYAALKQDFLINGTEGPLEVVAATRFIIERRQELFNERFKTLIAEGVQTLEEGDRLASLGQDPDLYWHRLCDGELSQGEKSRLTREFFPNPDTEDRTALKNSLRLIRDKFKRKAPLEGEEGYWFFKRRYQEIAPSSEMQAYLLPTNALMLACASIYFQGSGVNLPVGRGLLEKCYQPSNDKNYRRVVGFKAKAKGKPIIYYFEVRSDECLALEVALKWGKYLRDVAPPEHEGLMFLQKVGPRIQPINQYGLRKFFEQQRSTIDGIEQVALTPQMWRPTLLLLAAIDNGGKLGVALALAQHTEGVSGHYYDRMPLRLMHEVRLRYFKELLEAAVIHAVPGSPAYIGLDPKTIHRRLADAIDVGIGIACADPYEHSAGQSVCDKLDCFRCKQMMISIDAESLSWLIIWRSSLEQAEGDWVRDHPDRWQEEFLPFLSLVEVVEELMQEAMYLPIWLEAEEIAGQ
;
A
#
# COMPACT_ATOMS: atom_id res chain seq x y z
N MET A 1 -49.06 56.39 -11.38
CA MET A 1 -48.82 57.83 -11.16
C MET A 1 -47.66 57.97 -10.19
N THR A 2 -46.50 58.50 -10.51
CA THR A 2 -45.85 58.86 -11.77
C THR A 2 -44.40 59.03 -11.34
N VAL A 3 -43.47 58.38 -12.05
CA VAL A 3 -42.05 58.71 -11.98
C VAL A 3 -41.94 60.18 -12.41
N VAL A 4 -41.73 61.07 -11.44
CA VAL A 4 -41.34 62.46 -11.68
C VAL A 4 -39.87 62.56 -11.31
N ASP A 5 -39.04 62.47 -12.34
CA ASP A 5 -37.66 62.95 -12.48
C ASP A 5 -36.78 63.05 -11.23
N GLU A 6 -35.98 62.00 -10.96
CA GLU A 6 -34.77 62.11 -10.13
C GLU A 6 -33.77 63.15 -10.68
N VAL A 7 -33.86 63.49 -11.97
CA VAL A 7 -33.06 64.55 -12.60
C VAL A 7 -33.52 65.94 -12.16
N SER A 8 -34.80 66.13 -11.84
CA SER A 8 -35.38 67.41 -11.43
C SER A 8 -35.06 67.76 -9.96
N GLN A 9 -34.93 66.77 -9.07
CA GLN A 9 -34.60 67.00 -7.66
C GLN A 9 -33.13 67.41 -7.43
N GLY A 10 -32.20 66.95 -8.27
CA GLY A 10 -30.78 67.30 -8.15
C GLY A 10 -30.49 68.78 -8.45
N ALA A 11 -31.01 69.28 -9.57
CA ALA A 11 -30.82 70.66 -9.99
C ALA A 11 -31.60 71.64 -9.09
N TRP A 12 -32.84 71.30 -8.73
CA TRP A 12 -33.67 72.12 -7.83
C TRP A 12 -33.10 72.18 -6.40
N GLY A 13 -32.64 71.05 -5.86
CA GLY A 13 -32.02 70.99 -4.54
C GLY A 13 -30.71 71.76 -4.44
N ARG A 14 -29.85 71.68 -5.48
CA ARG A 14 -28.61 72.46 -5.56
C ARG A 14 -28.87 73.96 -5.62
N GLU A 15 -29.86 74.39 -6.40
CA GLU A 15 -30.20 75.81 -6.53
C GLU A 15 -30.82 76.37 -5.24
N ARG A 16 -31.70 75.61 -4.58
CA ARG A 16 -32.26 76.00 -3.28
C ARG A 16 -31.20 76.11 -2.19
N LEU A 17 -30.24 75.17 -2.15
CA LEU A 17 -29.09 75.22 -1.24
C LEU A 17 -28.21 76.44 -1.54
N ARG A 18 -27.91 76.71 -2.82
CA ARG A 18 -27.11 77.87 -3.26
C ARG A 18 -27.79 79.19 -2.88
N GLN A 19 -29.09 79.34 -3.11
CA GLN A 19 -29.84 80.55 -2.77
C GLN A 19 -29.85 80.79 -1.25
N PHE A 20 -30.03 79.74 -0.45
CA PHE A 20 -29.98 79.85 1.01
C PHE A 20 -28.58 80.25 1.51
N LEU A 21 -27.52 79.57 1.04
CA LEU A 21 -26.15 79.84 1.48
C LEU A 21 -25.60 81.19 0.97
N ASN A 22 -26.04 81.66 -0.20
CA ASN A 22 -25.68 82.98 -0.71
C ASN A 22 -26.51 84.12 -0.09
N GLY A 23 -27.75 83.83 0.33
CA GLY A 23 -28.61 84.78 1.04
C GLY A 23 -28.32 84.89 2.54
N ALA A 24 -27.58 83.94 3.12
CA ALA A 24 -27.17 83.93 4.52
C ALA A 24 -25.99 84.91 4.75
N PRO A 25 -26.21 86.08 5.40
CA PRO A 25 -25.19 87.11 5.52
C PRO A 25 -24.10 86.79 6.55
N SER A 26 -24.29 85.76 7.39
CA SER A 26 -23.30 85.34 8.41
C SER A 26 -23.47 83.87 8.82
N PHE A 27 -22.50 83.33 9.56
CA PHE A 27 -22.57 81.97 10.11
C PHE A 27 -23.77 81.77 11.07
N ASN A 28 -24.32 82.82 11.67
CA ASN A 28 -25.46 82.72 12.61
C ASN A 28 -26.78 82.29 11.93
N SER A 29 -26.89 82.47 10.61
CA SER A 29 -28.08 82.08 9.83
C SER A 29 -28.07 80.62 9.35
N VAL A 30 -26.99 79.88 9.62
CA VAL A 30 -26.83 78.48 9.21
C VAL A 30 -26.54 77.64 10.46
N PRO A 31 -27.14 76.44 10.61
CA PRO A 31 -26.87 75.61 11.77
C PRO A 31 -25.45 75.06 11.70
N TYR A 32 -24.65 75.28 12.74
CA TYR A 32 -23.30 74.70 12.91
C TYR A 32 -23.30 73.60 13.97
N THR A 33 -22.35 72.68 13.83
CA THR A 33 -21.97 71.69 14.84
C THR A 33 -21.02 72.32 15.86
N ASP A 34 -20.86 71.66 17.02
CA ASP A 34 -19.92 72.03 18.08
C ASP A 34 -18.44 71.96 17.65
N HIS A 35 -18.20 71.52 16.41
CA HIS A 35 -16.88 71.41 15.78
C HIS A 35 -16.62 72.50 14.73
N GLY A 36 -17.53 73.47 14.56
CA GLY A 36 -17.33 74.59 13.65
C GLY A 36 -17.64 74.29 12.17
N PHE A 37 -18.28 73.16 11.88
CA PHE A 37 -18.78 72.81 10.54
C PHE A 37 -20.30 72.92 10.47
N VAL A 38 -20.85 73.20 9.30
CA VAL A 38 -22.28 73.26 9.04
C VAL A 38 -22.92 71.91 9.35
N ASN A 39 -23.99 71.92 10.15
CA ASN A 39 -24.75 70.73 10.51
C ASN A 39 -25.63 70.33 9.32
N HIS A 40 -25.15 69.39 8.52
CA HIS A 40 -25.84 68.92 7.32
C HIS A 40 -27.25 68.38 7.59
N THR A 41 -27.47 67.73 8.75
CA THR A 41 -28.76 67.16 9.12
C THR A 41 -29.78 68.26 9.40
N GLU A 42 -29.39 69.25 10.20
CA GLU A 42 -30.25 70.37 10.56
C GLU A 42 -30.48 71.29 9.37
N LEU A 43 -29.45 71.51 8.53
CA LEU A 43 -29.58 72.28 7.29
C LEU A 43 -30.54 71.61 6.31
N ALA A 44 -30.45 70.28 6.14
CA ALA A 44 -31.37 69.52 5.30
C ALA A 44 -32.82 69.68 5.79
N ARG A 45 -33.03 69.58 7.11
CA ARG A 45 -34.33 69.74 7.77
C ARG A 45 -34.90 71.14 7.53
N GLN A 46 -34.11 72.19 7.70
CA GLN A 46 -34.55 73.58 7.50
C GLN A 46 -34.96 73.87 6.06
N LEU A 47 -34.28 73.27 5.08
CA LEU A 47 -34.55 73.51 3.67
C LEU A 47 -35.60 72.59 3.05
N GLY A 48 -36.11 71.62 3.82
CA GLY A 48 -37.00 70.57 3.31
C GLY A 48 -36.31 69.69 2.27
N LEU A 49 -34.98 69.52 2.39
CA LEU A 49 -34.16 68.69 1.52
C LEU A 49 -33.84 67.36 2.21
N SER A 50 -33.54 66.33 1.41
CA SER A 50 -32.98 65.10 1.98
C SER A 50 -31.51 65.32 2.35
N GLN A 51 -31.05 64.61 3.38
CA GLN A 51 -29.65 64.70 3.83
C GLN A 51 -28.67 64.28 2.70
N ALA A 52 -29.08 63.35 1.84
CA ALA A 52 -28.33 62.94 0.66
C ALA A 52 -28.21 64.06 -0.40
N CYS A 53 -29.24 64.90 -0.57
CA CYS A 53 -29.20 66.05 -1.47
C CYS A 53 -28.19 67.11 -0.98
N VAL A 54 -28.15 67.38 0.33
CA VAL A 54 -27.18 68.29 0.95
C VAL A 54 -25.76 67.74 0.83
N ALA A 55 -25.56 66.44 1.11
CA ALA A 55 -24.27 65.79 0.98
C ALA A 55 -23.72 65.78 -0.46
N LYS A 56 -24.58 65.59 -1.47
CA LYS A 56 -24.19 65.65 -2.89
C LYS A 56 -23.73 67.04 -3.35
N ASN A 57 -24.06 68.10 -2.60
CA ASN A 57 -23.69 69.48 -2.90
C ASN A 57 -22.73 70.05 -1.84
N GLN A 58 -21.84 69.19 -1.32
CA GLN A 58 -20.85 69.55 -0.30
C GLN A 58 -19.88 70.67 -0.75
N ASP A 59 -19.68 70.83 -2.06
CA ASP A 59 -18.86 71.91 -2.61
C ASP A 59 -19.40 73.29 -2.24
N LEU A 60 -20.72 73.51 -2.31
CA LEU A 60 -21.36 74.76 -1.90
C LEU A 60 -21.27 75.01 -0.39
N ILE A 61 -21.31 73.94 0.41
CA ILE A 61 -21.20 74.02 1.87
C ILE A 61 -19.78 74.40 2.28
N ARG A 62 -18.77 73.77 1.65
CA ARG A 62 -17.36 74.12 1.89
C ARG A 62 -17.05 75.55 1.49
N GLU A 63 -17.56 76.02 0.36
CA GLU A 63 -17.40 77.41 -0.06
C GLU A 63 -18.00 78.39 0.96
N PHE A 64 -19.16 78.05 1.55
CA PHE A 64 -19.76 78.83 2.62
C PHE A 64 -18.96 78.77 3.93
N GLU A 65 -18.51 77.58 4.33
CA GLU A 65 -17.68 77.38 5.53
C GLU A 65 -16.38 78.16 5.44
N ASP A 66 -15.67 78.09 4.31
CA ASP A 66 -14.43 78.82 4.08
C ASP A 66 -14.66 80.34 4.12
N ARG A 67 -15.77 80.82 3.58
CA ARG A 67 -16.14 82.25 3.61
C ARG A 67 -16.51 82.76 5.01
N THR A 68 -16.96 81.89 5.91
CA THR A 68 -17.54 82.29 7.22
C THR A 68 -16.72 81.84 8.43
N ALA A 69 -15.70 81.01 8.24
CA ALA A 69 -14.83 80.47 9.28
C ALA A 69 -14.17 81.55 10.15
N ASP A 70 -13.71 82.64 9.54
CA ASP A 70 -13.10 83.76 10.27
C ASP A 70 -14.09 84.48 11.18
N GLY A 71 -15.35 84.62 10.75
CA GLY A 71 -16.42 85.21 11.55
C GLY A 71 -16.79 84.34 12.76
N TYR A 72 -16.90 83.02 12.55
CA TYR A 72 -17.17 82.06 13.63
C TYR A 72 -16.02 82.04 14.65
N ALA A 73 -14.77 81.99 14.19
CA ALA A 73 -13.61 82.00 15.06
C ALA A 73 -13.51 83.30 15.88
N GLN A 74 -13.85 84.45 15.28
CA GLN A 74 -13.82 85.74 15.95
C GLN A 74 -14.92 85.88 17.03
N ASP A 75 -16.12 85.34 16.80
CA ASP A 75 -17.19 85.30 17.82
C ASP A 75 -16.78 84.46 19.04
N ARG A 76 -16.27 83.24 18.79
CA ARG A 76 -15.81 82.34 19.86
C ARG A 76 -14.62 82.92 20.62
N LEU A 77 -13.69 83.57 19.94
CA LEU A 77 -12.59 84.29 20.58
C LEU A 77 -13.11 85.44 21.47
N THR A 78 -14.10 86.19 21.00
CA THR A 78 -14.70 87.29 21.78
C THR A 78 -15.37 86.77 23.06
N LYS A 79 -16.14 85.68 22.95
CA LYS A 79 -16.74 84.99 24.11
C LYS A 79 -15.68 84.46 25.08
N LEU A 80 -14.61 83.86 24.56
CA LEU A 80 -13.51 83.34 25.39
C LEU A 80 -12.83 84.46 26.17
N CYS A 81 -12.49 85.57 25.50
CA CYS A 81 -11.88 86.72 26.16
C CYS A 81 -12.80 87.30 27.24
N GLY A 82 -14.11 87.42 26.96
CA GLY A 82 -15.10 87.85 27.94
C GLY A 82 -15.19 86.92 29.17
N PHE A 83 -15.25 85.61 28.94
CA PHE A 83 -15.25 84.60 30.01
C PHE A 83 -13.98 84.67 30.86
N ILE A 84 -12.82 84.77 30.22
CA ILE A 84 -11.52 84.85 30.86
C ILE A 84 -11.40 86.12 31.72
N ASP A 85 -11.76 87.27 31.17
CA ASP A 85 -11.66 88.54 31.89
C ASP A 85 -12.62 88.58 33.08
N GLN A 86 -13.83 88.02 32.93
CA GLN A 86 -14.79 87.88 34.03
C GLN A 86 -14.25 86.92 35.11
N GLY A 87 -13.75 85.75 34.73
CA GLY A 87 -13.22 84.76 35.67
C GLY A 87 -11.93 85.21 36.37
N PHE A 88 -11.15 86.09 35.74
CA PHE A 88 -10.03 86.76 36.39
C PHE A 88 -10.49 87.70 37.50
N ARG A 89 -11.51 88.53 37.24
CA ARG A 89 -12.08 89.45 38.24
C ARG A 89 -12.69 88.69 39.42
N ASP A 90 -13.41 87.61 39.13
CA ASP A 90 -14.17 86.87 40.13
C ASP A 90 -13.35 85.77 40.85
N ARG A 91 -12.11 85.53 40.40
CA ARG A 91 -11.23 84.44 40.86
C ARG A 91 -11.84 83.03 40.73
N THR A 92 -12.63 82.82 39.68
CA THR A 92 -13.41 81.59 39.44
C THR A 92 -12.79 80.66 38.37
N LEU A 93 -11.58 80.94 37.90
CA LEU A 93 -10.88 80.13 36.91
C LEU A 93 -10.02 79.07 37.61
N HIS A 94 -10.19 77.81 37.25
CA HIS A 94 -9.40 76.72 37.81
C HIS A 94 -8.00 76.74 37.20
N TYR A 95 -7.02 77.10 38.03
CA TYR A 95 -5.64 77.33 37.62
C TYR A 95 -4.70 76.54 38.52
N ALA A 96 -3.97 75.59 37.93
CA ALA A 96 -3.04 74.73 38.64
C ALA A 96 -1.82 74.44 37.77
N ASN A 97 -0.64 74.28 38.40
CA ASN A 97 0.63 74.07 37.69
C ASN A 97 0.88 75.11 36.59
N GLU A 98 0.54 76.37 36.91
CA GLU A 98 0.69 77.52 36.03
C GLU A 98 -0.11 77.48 34.71
N LYS A 99 -1.17 76.66 34.65
CA LYS A 99 -2.04 76.53 33.48
C LYS A 99 -3.51 76.58 33.86
N LEU A 100 -4.31 77.21 33.00
CA LEU A 100 -5.77 77.13 33.07
C LEU A 100 -6.26 75.73 32.75
N ASP A 101 -7.28 75.29 33.46
CA ASP A 101 -8.04 74.12 33.06
C ASP A 101 -8.78 74.39 31.75
N ARG A 102 -8.24 73.85 30.65
CA ARG A 102 -8.75 74.13 29.29
C ARG A 102 -10.19 73.65 29.10
N GLN A 103 -10.63 72.64 29.84
CA GLN A 103 -12.01 72.17 29.79
C GLN A 103 -13.00 73.26 30.20
N GLN A 104 -12.65 74.04 31.24
CA GLN A 104 -13.47 75.16 31.70
C GLN A 104 -13.62 76.23 30.62
N ALA A 105 -12.53 76.52 29.91
CA ALA A 105 -12.51 77.51 28.84
C ALA A 105 -13.30 77.08 27.61
N PHE A 106 -13.28 75.79 27.26
CA PHE A 106 -14.00 75.24 26.12
C PHE A 106 -15.52 75.18 26.35
N GLU A 107 -15.95 74.81 27.55
CA GLU A 107 -17.37 74.84 27.92
C GLU A 107 -17.94 76.25 27.86
N ALA A 108 -17.17 77.27 28.27
CA ALA A 108 -17.62 78.66 28.25
C ALA A 108 -17.86 79.24 26.85
N ILE A 109 -17.33 78.60 25.80
CA ILE A 109 -17.50 79.03 24.40
C ILE A 109 -18.28 78.02 23.56
N ASP A 110 -18.87 76.99 24.17
CA ASP A 110 -19.58 75.90 23.49
C ASP A 110 -18.75 75.19 22.41
N VAL A 111 -17.46 74.93 22.68
CA VAL A 111 -16.58 74.21 21.74
C VAL A 111 -16.19 72.86 22.33
N GLY A 112 -16.37 71.78 21.58
CA GLY A 112 -15.97 70.45 22.04
C GLY A 112 -14.44 70.28 22.13
N ARG A 113 -13.94 69.53 23.13
CA ARG A 113 -12.50 69.30 23.41
C ARG A 113 -11.68 68.77 22.21
N LYS A 114 -12.33 68.19 21.19
CA LYS A 114 -11.72 67.62 19.98
C LYS A 114 -11.86 68.50 18.72
N ALA A 115 -12.54 69.64 18.80
CA ALA A 115 -12.60 70.56 17.66
C ALA A 115 -11.19 71.09 17.38
N ALA A 116 -10.79 71.14 16.10
CA ALA A 116 -9.56 71.82 15.71
C ALA A 116 -9.72 73.31 16.03
N LEU A 117 -9.03 73.78 17.08
CA LEU A 117 -9.14 75.17 17.49
C LEU A 117 -8.49 76.05 16.43
N SER A 118 -9.11 77.20 16.17
CA SER A 118 -8.42 78.27 15.46
C SER A 118 -7.14 78.61 16.23
N PRO A 119 -5.98 78.77 15.57
CA PRO A 119 -4.74 79.20 16.21
C PRO A 119 -4.88 80.46 17.07
N ARG A 120 -5.88 81.31 16.77
CA ARG A 120 -6.21 82.50 17.56
C ARG A 120 -6.78 82.17 18.94
N ILE A 121 -7.60 81.13 19.07
CA ILE A 121 -8.18 80.69 20.35
C ILE A 121 -7.09 80.09 21.23
N GLU A 122 -6.21 79.26 20.64
CA GLU A 122 -5.07 78.68 21.37
C GLU A 122 -4.07 79.76 21.83
N ALA A 123 -3.77 80.75 20.97
CA ALA A 123 -2.95 81.89 21.35
C ALA A 123 -3.56 82.71 22.50
N ALA A 124 -4.88 82.89 22.53
CA ALA A 124 -5.57 83.56 23.64
C ALA A 124 -5.47 82.78 24.96
N LEU A 125 -5.61 81.46 24.90
CA LEU A 125 -5.46 80.55 26.04
C LEU A 125 -4.02 80.52 26.58
N VAL A 126 -3.01 80.58 25.72
CA VAL A 126 -1.60 80.68 26.13
C VAL A 126 -1.30 82.07 26.70
N GLY A 127 -1.84 83.13 26.08
CA GLY A 127 -1.77 84.49 26.59
C GLY A 127 -2.38 84.61 27.99
N PHE A 128 -3.47 83.89 28.25
CA PHE A 128 -4.05 83.77 29.58
C PHE A 128 -3.09 83.16 30.59
N ASP A 129 -2.51 81.99 30.31
CA ASP A 129 -1.63 81.28 31.26
C ASP A 129 -0.45 82.16 31.66
N LYS A 130 0.11 82.89 30.68
CA LYS A 130 1.18 83.86 30.90
C LYS A 130 0.71 85.00 31.81
N ARG A 131 -0.44 85.63 31.50
CA ARG A 131 -1.01 86.72 32.31
C ARG A 131 -1.33 86.26 33.73
N ALA A 132 -1.89 85.06 33.92
CA ALA A 132 -2.23 84.50 35.23
C ALA A 132 -0.98 84.27 36.09
N ARG A 133 0.10 83.77 35.48
CA ARG A 133 1.40 83.61 36.14
C ARG A 133 2.00 84.95 36.56
N GLU A 134 2.01 85.92 35.65
CA GLU A 134 2.60 87.26 35.88
C GLU A 134 1.89 88.03 37.00
N ILE A 135 0.57 87.92 37.11
CA ILE A 135 -0.20 88.60 38.16
C ILE A 135 -0.33 87.80 39.47
N GLY A 136 0.29 86.61 39.55
CA GLY A 136 0.18 85.73 40.71
C GLY A 136 -1.26 85.31 41.01
N TYR A 137 -2.02 84.95 39.97
CA TYR A 137 -3.43 84.60 40.10
C TYR A 137 -3.64 83.46 41.12
N THR A 138 -4.54 83.69 42.06
CA THR A 138 -4.94 82.70 43.07
C THR A 138 -6.44 82.44 42.96
N MET A 139 -6.81 81.15 42.92
CA MET A 139 -8.21 80.73 42.93
C MET A 139 -8.89 81.17 44.22
N LYS A 140 -10.21 81.34 44.18
CA LYS A 140 -11.01 81.58 45.39
C LYS A 140 -10.76 80.45 46.41
N PRO A 141 -10.55 80.77 47.71
CA PRO A 141 -10.33 79.75 48.74
C PRO A 141 -11.43 78.69 48.76
N GLY A 142 -11.04 77.41 48.92
CA GLY A 142 -11.95 76.27 48.93
C GLY A 142 -12.27 75.68 47.56
N MET A 143 -11.78 76.26 46.46
CA MET A 143 -11.91 75.64 45.14
C MET A 143 -10.90 74.49 44.96
N PRO A 144 -11.33 73.34 44.41
CA PRO A 144 -10.40 72.29 44.02
C PRO A 144 -9.49 72.79 42.88
N ALA A 145 -8.24 72.33 42.87
CA ALA A 145 -7.25 72.70 41.87
C ALA A 145 -7.58 72.20 40.44
N VAL A 146 -8.69 71.47 40.27
CA VAL A 146 -9.16 70.88 39.02
C VAL A 146 -10.60 71.34 38.80
N PHE A 147 -10.96 71.74 37.57
CA PHE A 147 -12.35 72.12 37.28
C PHE A 147 -13.25 70.89 37.23
N LEU A 148 -14.29 70.88 38.05
CA LEU A 148 -15.26 69.80 38.17
C LEU A 148 -16.64 70.33 37.75
N PRO A 149 -17.02 70.23 36.47
CA PRO A 149 -18.37 70.62 36.05
C PRO A 149 -19.40 69.72 36.75
N PRO A 150 -20.49 70.29 37.31
CA PRO A 150 -21.51 69.53 38.02
C PRO A 150 -22.10 68.41 37.15
N GLY A 151 -22.15 67.19 37.67
CA GLY A 151 -22.65 66.01 36.96
C GLY A 151 -21.67 65.43 35.92
N SER A 152 -20.49 66.02 35.77
CA SER A 152 -19.47 65.52 34.83
C SER A 152 -18.89 64.19 35.28
N GLN A 153 -18.32 63.44 34.33
CA GLN A 153 -17.56 62.23 34.65
C GLN A 153 -16.34 62.55 35.52
N ARG A 154 -15.74 63.74 35.37
CA ARG A 154 -14.56 64.18 36.11
C ARG A 154 -14.84 64.39 37.59
N GLU A 155 -15.98 65.00 37.93
CA GLU A 155 -16.45 65.17 39.31
C GLU A 155 -16.67 63.82 40.00
N ARG A 156 -17.32 62.88 39.31
CA ARG A 156 -17.55 61.52 39.82
C ARG A 156 -16.25 60.76 40.11
N ILE A 157 -15.22 60.94 39.27
CA ILE A 157 -13.90 60.34 39.50
C ILE A 157 -13.23 60.97 40.73
N TYR A 158 -13.27 62.29 40.87
CA TYR A 158 -12.68 63.00 42.00
C TYR A 158 -13.28 62.52 43.34
N LEU A 159 -14.62 62.44 43.42
CA LEU A 159 -15.32 61.97 44.60
C LEU A 159 -15.05 60.49 44.90
N ALA A 160 -14.88 59.65 43.86
CA ALA A 160 -14.54 58.24 44.06
C ALA A 160 -13.15 58.06 44.69
N VAL A 161 -12.15 58.82 44.24
CA VAL A 161 -10.80 58.79 44.83
C VAL A 161 -10.81 59.32 46.26
N GLN A 162 -11.48 60.45 46.50
CA GLN A 162 -11.60 61.04 47.84
C GLN A 162 -12.27 60.07 48.82
N ASN A 163 -13.39 59.48 48.44
CA ASN A 163 -14.09 58.48 49.27
C ASN A 163 -13.20 57.27 49.60
N CYS A 164 -12.40 56.78 48.66
CA CYS A 164 -11.48 55.68 48.95
C CYS A 164 -10.41 56.07 49.97
N ILE A 165 -9.92 57.32 49.94
CA ILE A 165 -8.94 57.82 50.91
C ILE A 165 -9.57 57.97 52.29
N GLU A 166 -10.74 58.59 52.37
CA GLU A 166 -11.47 58.80 53.63
C GLU A 166 -11.87 57.48 54.29
N ASN A 167 -12.17 56.44 53.50
CA ASN A 167 -12.47 55.08 53.98
C ASN A 167 -11.22 54.23 54.27
N GLY A 168 -10.00 54.77 54.14
CA GLY A 168 -8.75 54.06 54.44
C GLY A 168 -8.43 52.91 53.46
N GLU A 169 -8.99 52.94 52.25
CA GLU A 169 -8.80 51.87 51.29
C GLU A 169 -7.39 51.89 50.68
N PRO A 170 -6.76 50.73 50.42
CA PRO A 170 -5.42 50.65 49.88
C PRO A 170 -5.43 50.93 48.37
N ILE A 171 -5.70 52.18 48.00
CA ILE A 171 -5.68 52.66 46.61
C ILE A 171 -4.29 53.11 46.15
N TRP A 172 -3.28 53.02 47.02
CA TRP A 172 -1.93 53.48 46.74
C TRP A 172 -1.04 52.35 46.25
N LYS A 173 -0.32 52.61 45.16
CA LYS A 173 0.78 51.76 44.70
C LYS A 173 1.89 52.68 44.20
N HIS A 174 3.05 52.58 44.86
CA HIS A 174 4.24 53.37 44.52
C HIS A 174 4.01 54.89 44.68
N GLY A 175 3.29 55.30 45.72
CA GLY A 175 2.96 56.71 45.96
C GLY A 175 1.98 57.30 44.95
N ARG A 176 1.32 56.45 44.14
CA ARG A 176 0.30 56.86 43.17
C ARG A 176 -1.02 56.13 43.39
N VAL A 177 -2.13 56.81 43.11
CA VAL A 177 -3.48 56.22 43.10
C VAL A 177 -3.59 55.22 41.96
N VAL A 178 -4.05 54.01 42.28
CA VAL A 178 -4.26 52.90 41.35
C VAL A 178 -5.56 53.11 40.59
N LYS A 179 -5.47 53.59 39.35
CA LYS A 179 -6.64 53.88 38.49
C LYS A 179 -7.59 52.70 38.34
N SER A 180 -7.08 51.46 38.21
CA SER A 180 -7.94 50.28 38.02
C SER A 180 -8.91 50.04 39.19
N LYS A 181 -8.51 50.31 40.43
CA LYS A 181 -9.37 50.17 41.61
C LYS A 181 -10.49 51.21 41.63
N ILE A 182 -10.18 52.42 41.18
CA ILE A 182 -11.17 53.49 41.04
C ILE A 182 -12.15 53.15 39.90
N ALA A 183 -11.64 52.56 38.81
CA ALA A 183 -12.45 52.14 37.67
C ALA A 183 -13.46 51.07 38.08
N GLU A 184 -12.99 50.07 38.81
CA GLU A 184 -13.81 49.00 39.39
C GLU A 184 -14.91 49.55 40.29
N ARG A 185 -14.58 50.46 41.22
CA ARG A 185 -15.56 51.08 42.11
C ARG A 185 -16.63 51.88 41.36
N MET A 186 -16.23 52.52 40.27
CA MET A 186 -17.15 53.31 39.44
C MET A 186 -17.90 52.46 38.40
N GLY A 187 -17.55 51.18 38.24
CA GLY A 187 -18.13 50.31 37.22
C GLY A 187 -17.81 50.76 35.79
N ILE A 188 -16.65 51.40 35.56
CA ILE A 188 -16.24 51.91 34.24
C ILE A 188 -14.90 51.33 33.81
N ASP A 189 -14.63 51.38 32.51
CA ASP A 189 -13.35 50.95 31.95
C ASP A 189 -12.19 51.85 32.46
N PRO A 190 -11.05 51.28 32.92
CA PRO A 190 -9.87 52.03 33.34
C PRO A 190 -9.31 53.01 32.28
N ALA A 191 -9.52 52.75 30.98
CA ALA A 191 -9.13 53.64 29.90
C ALA A 191 -9.89 54.98 29.96
N ASN A 192 -11.16 54.97 30.40
CA ASN A 192 -11.95 56.20 30.57
C ASN A 192 -11.37 57.11 31.67
N LEU A 193 -10.75 56.54 32.70
CA LEU A 193 -10.05 57.31 33.74
C LEU A 193 -8.77 57.97 33.23
N SER A 194 -8.17 57.43 32.17
CA SER A 194 -6.95 57.98 31.59
C SER A 194 -7.20 59.30 30.83
N LEU A 195 -8.46 59.62 30.52
CA LEU A 195 -8.88 60.90 29.94
C LEU A 195 -8.92 62.07 30.95
N HIS A 196 -8.76 61.77 32.24
CA HIS A 196 -8.78 62.71 33.36
C HIS A 196 -7.54 62.58 34.26
N PRO A 197 -6.31 62.68 33.71
CA PRO A 197 -5.08 62.49 34.49
C PRO A 197 -4.93 63.51 35.62
N GLU A 198 -5.49 64.71 35.47
CA GLU A 198 -5.30 65.83 36.39
C GLU A 198 -5.92 65.54 37.78
N VAL A 199 -7.00 64.74 37.82
CA VAL A 199 -7.63 64.31 39.08
C VAL A 199 -6.69 63.42 39.90
N PHE A 200 -5.98 62.50 39.25
CA PHE A 200 -5.08 61.58 39.94
C PHE A 200 -3.78 62.24 40.37
N ASP A 201 -3.26 63.16 39.58
CA ASP A 201 -2.05 63.91 39.92
C ASP A 201 -2.26 64.77 41.18
N HIS A 202 -3.45 65.34 41.36
CA HIS A 202 -3.82 66.08 42.58
C HIS A 202 -3.65 65.25 43.87
N PHE A 203 -4.17 64.03 43.92
CA PHE A 203 -4.09 63.19 45.12
C PHE A 203 -2.68 62.63 45.36
N ASN A 204 -1.94 62.30 44.30
CA ASN A 204 -0.58 61.79 44.40
C ASN A 204 0.39 62.76 45.10
N LEU A 205 0.14 64.07 44.96
CA LEU A 205 0.92 65.12 45.60
C LEU A 205 0.68 65.26 47.11
N LEU A 206 -0.45 64.77 47.63
CA LEU A 206 -0.88 65.01 49.02
C LEU A 206 -0.47 63.93 50.06
N HIS A 207 -0.12 62.69 49.67
CA HIS A 207 -0.17 61.53 50.60
C HIS A 207 1.04 60.53 50.65
N GLY A 208 2.26 60.86 50.20
CA GLY A 208 3.39 59.87 50.18
C GLY A 208 4.41 59.96 51.34
N ASN A 209 4.61 58.91 52.17
CA ASN A 209 5.78 58.76 53.09
C ASN A 209 6.25 57.27 53.19
N TRP A 210 7.56 56.98 52.99
CA TRP A 210 8.05 55.68 52.46
C TRP A 210 8.96 54.80 53.34
N GLU A 211 9.65 55.32 54.36
CA GLU A 211 10.76 54.59 55.02
C GLU A 211 10.32 53.44 55.95
N LYS A 212 9.14 53.55 56.59
CA LYS A 212 8.68 52.56 57.59
C LYS A 212 8.27 51.21 56.99
N ILE A 213 7.97 51.18 55.69
CA ILE A 213 7.49 50.00 54.98
C ILE A 213 8.67 49.08 54.58
N GLU A 214 9.91 49.58 54.54
CA GLU A 214 11.06 48.81 54.03
C GLU A 214 11.67 47.83 55.02
N ALA A 215 11.80 48.20 56.29
CA ALA A 215 12.45 47.35 57.30
C ALA A 215 11.68 46.06 57.63
N GLU A 216 10.35 46.10 57.58
CA GLU A 216 9.50 44.92 57.84
C GLU A 216 9.59 43.89 56.71
N LEU A 217 9.87 44.38 55.51
CA LEU A 217 9.91 43.58 54.29
C LEU A 217 11.17 42.71 54.20
N GLU A 218 12.31 43.23 54.66
CA GLU A 218 13.58 42.48 54.74
C GLU A 218 13.48 41.25 55.67
N ARG A 219 12.84 41.39 56.84
CA ARG A 219 12.72 40.32 57.85
C ARG A 219 11.89 39.14 57.35
N ARG A 220 10.77 39.41 56.69
CA ARG A 220 9.86 38.37 56.16
C ARG A 220 10.52 37.53 55.07
N VAL A 221 11.41 38.13 54.27
CA VAL A 221 12.12 37.42 53.21
C VAL A 221 13.16 36.45 53.79
N ASP A 222 13.97 36.82 54.79
CA ASP A 222 14.98 35.91 55.36
C ASP A 222 14.37 34.66 56.01
N ALA A 223 13.24 34.83 56.71
CA ALA A 223 12.51 33.71 57.32
C ALA A 223 11.96 32.74 56.25
N ALA A 224 11.41 33.27 55.15
CA ALA A 224 10.90 32.45 54.06
C ALA A 224 12.02 31.69 53.33
N ILE A 225 13.21 32.30 53.15
CA ILE A 225 14.38 31.62 52.59
C ILE A 225 14.78 30.43 53.47
N THR A 226 14.91 30.66 54.78
CA THR A 226 15.37 29.63 55.73
C THR A 226 14.43 28.43 55.76
N ALA A 227 13.11 28.66 55.88
CA ALA A 227 12.12 27.59 55.88
C ALA A 227 12.15 26.75 54.58
N SER A 228 12.37 27.41 53.43
CA SER A 228 12.44 26.72 52.13
C SER A 228 13.67 25.81 51.99
N ILE A 229 14.81 26.19 52.61
CA ILE A 229 16.03 25.38 52.64
C ILE A 229 15.86 24.20 53.60
N GLU A 230 15.32 24.40 54.80
CA GLU A 230 15.11 23.33 55.77
C GLU A 230 14.13 22.25 55.25
N ALA A 231 13.08 22.66 54.54
CA ALA A 231 12.13 21.75 53.91
C ALA A 231 12.71 20.98 52.70
N ARG A 232 13.90 21.38 52.21
CA ARG A 232 14.55 20.83 51.01
C ARG A 232 13.67 20.86 49.75
N GLU A 233 12.83 21.89 49.61
CA GLU A 233 11.84 22.03 48.53
C GLU A 233 12.33 22.85 47.33
N VAL A 234 13.51 23.47 47.45
CA VAL A 234 14.02 24.44 46.47
C VAL A 234 15.03 23.78 45.55
N ASP A 235 14.85 23.94 44.24
CA ASP A 235 15.78 23.42 43.23
C ASP A 235 17.08 24.24 43.15
N VAL A 236 18.18 23.58 42.75
CA VAL A 236 19.48 24.24 42.51
C VAL A 236 19.63 24.49 41.00
N VAL A 237 19.70 25.76 40.59
CA VAL A 237 19.85 26.17 39.19
C VAL A 237 21.12 27.02 39.05
N VAL A 238 22.11 26.50 38.30
CA VAL A 238 23.42 27.16 38.07
C VAL A 238 24.13 27.53 39.38
N GLY A 239 24.18 26.58 40.33
CA GLY A 239 24.88 26.76 41.60
C GLY A 239 24.24 27.80 42.54
N LYS A 240 22.92 28.00 42.45
CA LYS A 240 22.11 28.86 43.34
C LYS A 240 20.77 28.20 43.60
N LEU A 241 20.12 28.49 44.72
CA LEU A 241 18.80 27.94 45.00
C LEU A 241 17.70 28.80 44.37
N GLU A 242 16.76 28.18 43.68
CA GLU A 242 15.69 28.85 42.93
C GLU A 242 14.49 29.24 43.82
N HIS A 243 14.72 29.76 45.02
CA HIS A 243 13.64 30.21 45.90
C HIS A 243 13.22 31.66 45.60
N ARG A 244 13.94 32.38 44.74
CA ARG A 244 13.63 33.77 44.38
C ARG A 244 12.24 33.93 43.78
N ALA A 245 11.84 33.05 42.85
CA ALA A 245 10.52 33.13 42.23
C ALA A 245 9.38 32.79 43.22
N ALA A 246 9.59 31.78 44.06
CA ALA A 246 8.64 31.36 45.09
C ALA A 246 8.45 32.43 46.17
N ILE A 247 9.53 33.08 46.60
CA ILE A 247 9.43 34.16 47.59
C ILE A 247 8.92 35.45 46.93
N GLN A 248 9.23 35.70 45.66
CA GLN A 248 8.66 36.83 44.91
C GLN A 248 7.15 36.70 44.71
N SER A 249 6.60 35.49 44.59
CA SER A 249 5.14 35.32 44.54
C SER A 249 4.49 35.49 45.91
N GLN A 250 5.16 35.09 46.99
CA GLN A 250 4.65 35.22 48.36
C GLN A 250 4.81 36.64 48.95
N ILE A 251 5.87 37.36 48.55
CA ILE A 251 6.23 38.71 49.04
C ILE A 251 6.66 39.59 47.85
N PRO A 252 5.75 39.91 46.91
CA PRO A 252 6.08 40.64 45.68
C PRO A 252 6.57 42.07 45.96
N GLU A 253 6.19 42.66 47.09
CA GLU A 253 6.59 44.02 47.48
C GLU A 253 8.10 44.14 47.75
N ALA A 254 8.79 43.02 47.99
CA ALA A 254 10.24 42.95 48.23
C ALA A 254 11.08 43.20 46.98
N PHE A 255 10.47 43.06 45.79
CA PHE A 255 11.16 43.09 44.51
C PHE A 255 10.75 44.26 43.61
N SER A 256 9.97 45.21 44.13
CA SER A 256 9.34 46.29 43.35
C SER A 256 10.34 47.33 42.84
N THR A 257 11.36 47.70 43.61
CA THR A 257 12.35 48.73 43.23
C THR A 257 13.75 48.13 42.98
N ALA A 258 14.62 48.86 42.26
CA ALA A 258 15.96 48.38 41.94
C ALA A 258 16.87 48.26 43.17
N GLU A 259 16.79 49.21 44.11
CA GLU A 259 17.54 49.16 45.37
C GLU A 259 17.10 48.02 46.29
N ARG A 260 15.77 47.81 46.43
CA ARG A 260 15.24 46.65 47.17
C ARG A 260 15.68 45.34 46.54
N ARG A 261 15.63 45.25 45.20
CA ARG A 261 16.14 44.08 44.46
C ARG A 261 17.62 43.83 44.75
N ALA A 262 18.46 44.86 44.87
CA ALA A 262 19.88 44.71 45.17
C ALA A 262 20.12 44.15 46.58
N ARG A 263 19.44 44.70 47.61
CA ARG A 263 19.54 44.21 49.00
C ARG A 263 19.00 42.80 49.16
N MET A 264 17.82 42.53 48.61
CA MET A 264 17.26 41.17 48.57
C MET A 264 18.25 40.21 47.91
N THR A 265 18.78 40.57 46.73
CA THR A 265 19.76 39.73 46.02
C THR A 265 21.00 39.41 46.86
N ALA A 266 21.47 40.33 47.71
CA ALA A 266 22.58 40.07 48.63
C ALA A 266 22.21 39.04 49.72
N LEU A 267 20.99 39.13 50.25
CA LEU A 267 20.44 38.17 51.21
C LEU A 267 20.30 36.76 50.61
N PHE A 268 19.70 36.64 49.42
CA PHE A 268 19.61 35.38 48.65
C PHE A 268 20.99 34.75 48.47
N LYS A 269 21.97 35.53 47.98
CA LYS A 269 23.33 35.03 47.72
C LYS A 269 24.05 34.49 48.97
N ARG A 270 23.79 35.08 50.14
CA ARG A 270 24.40 34.63 51.40
C ARG A 270 23.86 33.27 51.80
N ARG A 271 22.53 33.12 51.85
CA ARG A 271 21.85 31.87 52.22
C ARG A 271 22.07 30.74 51.20
N ASP A 272 22.10 31.07 49.91
CA ASP A 272 22.46 30.13 48.84
C ASP A 272 23.82 29.48 49.09
N ARG A 273 24.82 30.28 49.47
CA ARG A 273 26.18 29.80 49.71
C ARG A 273 26.24 28.87 50.92
N GLU A 274 25.63 29.28 52.03
CA GLU A 274 25.56 28.47 53.26
C GLU A 274 24.96 27.08 52.99
N ALA A 275 23.85 27.02 52.24
CA ALA A 275 23.19 25.76 51.91
C ALA A 275 24.00 24.87 50.95
N LEU A 276 24.64 25.46 49.94
CA LEU A 276 25.43 24.70 48.97
C LEU A 276 26.73 24.14 49.57
N GLU A 277 27.39 24.90 50.45
CA GLU A 277 28.57 24.42 51.20
C GLU A 277 28.21 23.27 52.15
N ALA A 278 26.99 23.24 52.67
CA ALA A 278 26.45 22.14 53.48
C ALA A 278 26.00 20.91 52.67
N GLY A 279 26.22 20.88 51.35
CA GLY A 279 25.88 19.74 50.49
C GLY A 279 24.38 19.59 50.19
N TYR A 280 23.63 20.69 50.20
CA TYR A 280 22.18 20.66 49.97
C TYR A 280 21.79 20.01 48.63
N ILE A 281 20.86 19.05 48.70
CA ILE A 281 20.18 18.45 47.54
C ILE A 281 18.66 18.57 47.75
N CYS A 282 17.92 19.06 46.76
CA CYS A 282 16.46 19.11 46.79
C CYS A 282 15.85 17.70 46.89
N VAL A 283 14.85 17.49 47.75
CA VAL A 283 14.17 16.19 47.94
C VAL A 283 13.51 15.71 46.64
N ARG A 284 12.97 16.64 45.84
CA ARG A 284 12.40 16.31 44.53
C ARG A 284 13.46 15.76 43.58
N LYS A 285 14.65 16.37 43.56
CA LYS A 285 15.79 15.95 42.73
C LYS A 285 16.34 14.59 43.17
N GLU A 286 16.43 14.36 44.48
CA GLU A 286 16.85 13.07 45.05
C GLU A 286 15.87 11.94 44.70
N LYS A 287 14.56 12.17 44.88
CA LYS A 287 13.51 11.22 44.45
C LYS A 287 13.52 10.99 42.94
N GLN A 288 13.78 12.02 42.14
CA GLN A 288 13.90 11.89 40.68
C GLN A 288 15.11 11.06 40.28
N LEU A 289 16.28 11.25 40.91
CA LEU A 289 17.48 10.44 40.68
C LEU A 289 17.29 8.99 41.09
N GLN A 290 16.66 8.74 42.24
CA GLN A 290 16.33 7.40 42.70
C GLN A 290 15.37 6.71 41.72
N ARG A 291 14.30 7.40 41.31
CA ARG A 291 13.36 6.88 40.33
C ARG A 291 14.01 6.64 38.97
N LEU A 292 14.89 7.54 38.51
CA LEU A 292 15.67 7.34 37.30
C LEU A 292 16.56 6.09 37.40
N SER A 293 17.22 5.88 38.54
CA SER A 293 18.02 4.68 38.80
C SER A 293 17.17 3.40 38.71
N GLU A 294 15.99 3.37 39.34
CA GLU A 294 15.04 2.26 39.24
C GLU A 294 14.60 2.00 37.79
N LEU A 295 14.27 3.06 37.04
CA LEU A 295 13.83 2.94 35.64
C LEU A 295 14.95 2.44 34.73
N LEU A 296 16.20 2.88 34.96
CA LEU A 296 17.37 2.37 34.25
C LEU A 296 17.63 0.89 34.59
N ALA A 297 17.57 0.52 35.86
CA ALA A 297 17.73 -0.86 36.33
C ALA A 297 16.64 -1.81 35.77
N SER A 298 15.43 -1.31 35.54
CA SER A 298 14.33 -2.10 34.96
C SER A 298 14.57 -2.57 33.52
N GLY A 299 15.54 -1.99 32.80
CA GLY A 299 15.85 -2.31 31.40
C GLY A 299 14.83 -1.80 30.37
N LYS A 300 13.60 -1.48 30.77
CA LYS A 300 12.47 -1.05 29.89
C LYS A 300 12.76 0.20 29.07
N PHE A 301 13.62 1.08 29.56
CA PHE A 301 13.90 2.38 28.96
C PHE A 301 15.23 2.41 28.22
N THR A 302 15.70 1.28 27.72
CA THR A 302 16.96 1.19 26.99
C THR A 302 16.75 0.99 25.50
N ARG A 303 17.65 1.55 24.70
CA ARG A 303 17.78 1.27 23.27
C ARG A 303 18.75 0.11 23.14
N GLU A 304 18.21 -1.11 23.14
CA GLU A 304 18.98 -2.36 23.15
C GLU A 304 20.07 -2.38 22.08
N LEU A 305 19.74 -1.93 20.86
CA LEU A 305 20.68 -1.88 19.73
C LEU A 305 21.89 -0.96 19.91
N TYR A 306 21.87 -0.02 20.86
CA TYR A 306 22.94 0.95 21.06
C TYR A 306 23.58 0.86 22.44
N GLY A 307 23.03 0.04 23.33
CA GLY A 307 23.42 0.04 24.75
C GLY A 307 23.11 1.37 25.47
N THR A 308 22.36 2.28 24.83
CA THR A 308 22.06 3.62 25.37
C THR A 308 20.68 3.70 26.00
N ALA A 309 20.45 4.69 26.85
CA ALA A 309 19.15 4.97 27.43
C ALA A 309 18.25 5.71 26.42
N ASN A 310 16.95 5.39 26.42
CA ASN A 310 15.97 6.11 25.63
C ASN A 310 15.57 7.41 26.34
N LEU A 311 16.39 8.45 26.16
CA LEU A 311 16.23 9.76 26.80
C LEU A 311 14.82 10.36 26.62
N LYS A 312 14.18 10.15 25.45
CA LYS A 312 12.84 10.68 25.19
C LYS A 312 11.77 9.97 26.03
N ALA A 313 11.87 8.64 26.14
CA ALA A 313 10.93 7.85 26.94
C ALA A 313 11.13 8.09 28.43
N LEU A 314 12.39 8.15 28.90
CA LEU A 314 12.71 8.49 30.29
C LEU A 314 12.19 9.87 30.68
N ARG A 315 12.34 10.90 29.82
CA ARG A 315 11.77 12.24 30.06
C ARG A 315 10.25 12.21 30.20
N LYS A 316 9.59 11.44 29.34
CA LYS A 316 8.13 11.29 29.38
C LYS A 316 7.67 10.60 30.67
N GLU A 317 8.33 9.52 31.06
CA GLU A 317 8.00 8.76 32.26
C GLU A 317 8.25 9.56 33.55
N LEU A 318 9.39 10.25 33.60
CA LEU A 318 9.76 11.11 34.74
C LEU A 318 9.02 12.46 34.73
N SER A 319 8.23 12.75 33.70
CA SER A 319 7.54 14.03 33.50
C SER A 319 8.45 15.24 33.61
N ILE A 320 9.67 15.16 33.05
CA ILE A 320 10.67 16.25 33.07
C ILE A 320 11.00 16.75 31.65
N PRO A 321 11.12 18.08 31.46
CA PRO A 321 11.42 18.65 30.16
C PRO A 321 12.87 18.40 29.72
N ARG A 322 13.83 18.42 30.67
CA ARG A 322 15.26 18.19 30.44
C ARG A 322 15.88 17.47 31.65
N PHE A 323 16.92 16.66 31.40
CA PHE A 323 17.72 16.07 32.47
C PHE A 323 18.71 17.10 33.01
N HIS A 324 18.91 17.11 34.32
CA HIS A 324 20.01 17.84 34.95
C HIS A 324 21.32 17.06 34.87
N GLN A 325 22.44 17.70 35.19
CA GLN A 325 23.78 17.15 35.04
C GLN A 325 23.95 15.80 35.75
N ASP A 326 23.59 15.69 37.03
CA ASP A 326 23.73 14.43 37.78
C ASP A 326 22.90 13.27 37.19
N ALA A 327 21.75 13.58 36.57
CA ALA A 327 20.95 12.57 35.88
C ALA A 327 21.63 12.12 34.57
N LEU A 328 22.30 13.04 33.86
CA LEU A 328 23.10 12.70 32.69
C LEU A 328 24.33 11.86 33.07
N GLU A 329 24.97 12.14 34.21
CA GLU A 329 26.10 11.35 34.72
C GLU A 329 25.66 9.95 35.13
N LEU A 330 24.52 9.80 35.81
CA LEU A 330 23.94 8.50 36.14
C LEU A 330 23.60 7.70 34.87
N ILE A 331 23.00 8.36 33.87
CA ILE A 331 22.72 7.74 32.57
C ILE A 331 24.04 7.33 31.89
N ALA A 332 25.05 8.20 31.83
CA ALA A 332 26.33 7.90 31.20
C ALA A 332 27.06 6.73 31.89
N SER A 333 27.02 6.67 33.22
CA SER A 333 27.56 5.54 33.99
C SER A 333 26.85 4.24 33.65
N PHE A 334 25.52 4.25 33.61
CA PHE A 334 24.70 3.10 33.21
C PHE A 334 24.98 2.66 31.77
N GLU A 335 25.04 3.60 30.82
CA GLU A 335 25.32 3.32 29.42
C GLU A 335 26.72 2.72 29.24
N LYS A 336 27.72 3.25 29.95
CA LYS A 336 29.09 2.71 29.95
C LYS A 336 29.13 1.28 30.47
N GLU A 337 28.50 1.02 31.63
CA GLU A 337 28.42 -0.32 32.20
C GLU A 337 27.70 -1.30 31.26
N LYS A 338 26.55 -0.88 30.69
CA LYS A 338 25.77 -1.71 29.77
C LYS A 338 26.53 -2.00 28.48
N ILE A 339 27.22 -1.01 27.91
CA ILE A 339 28.09 -1.20 26.75
C ILE A 339 29.22 -2.18 27.09
N THR A 340 29.86 -2.05 28.26
CA THR A 340 30.89 -3.00 28.69
C THR A 340 30.36 -4.43 28.80
N ARG A 341 29.15 -4.62 29.36
CA ARG A 341 28.49 -5.94 29.40
C ARG A 341 28.18 -6.48 28.00
N LEU A 342 27.62 -5.66 27.12
CA LEU A 342 27.29 -6.05 25.74
C LEU A 342 28.52 -6.42 24.91
N LYS A 343 29.66 -5.75 25.14
CA LYS A 343 30.94 -6.11 24.51
C LYS A 343 31.51 -7.43 25.00
N ALA A 344 31.26 -7.77 26.27
CA ALA A 344 31.69 -9.02 26.87
C ALA A 344 30.75 -10.20 26.55
N ASP A 345 29.50 -9.93 26.13
CA ASP A 345 28.49 -10.95 25.83
C ASP A 345 28.82 -11.70 24.52
N PRO A 346 29.13 -13.02 24.57
CA PRO A 346 29.43 -13.80 23.37
C PRO A 346 28.23 -14.01 22.45
N LEU A 347 27.01 -13.78 22.94
CA LEU A 347 25.76 -13.85 22.17
C LEU A 347 25.40 -12.51 21.49
N CYS A 348 26.26 -11.50 21.58
CA CYS A 348 26.04 -10.18 21.00
C CYS A 348 27.06 -9.88 19.88
N ALA A 349 26.59 -9.35 18.75
CA ALA A 349 27.46 -8.90 17.66
C ALA A 349 27.53 -7.36 17.62
N GLU A 350 28.73 -6.80 17.77
CA GLU A 350 28.99 -5.36 17.61
C GLU A 350 29.31 -5.03 16.14
N ILE A 351 28.57 -4.12 15.51
CA ILE A 351 28.82 -3.59 14.17
C ILE A 351 28.56 -2.08 14.19
N GLU A 352 29.58 -1.27 13.84
CA GLU A 352 29.55 0.21 13.90
C GLU A 352 28.94 0.77 15.20
N GLY A 353 29.32 0.22 16.36
CA GLY A 353 28.82 0.66 17.66
C GLY A 353 27.35 0.31 17.95
N ARG A 354 26.74 -0.57 17.15
CA ARG A 354 25.43 -1.19 17.44
C ARG A 354 25.60 -2.63 17.88
N TYR A 355 24.78 -3.05 18.84
CA TYR A 355 24.82 -4.35 19.49
C TYR A 355 23.59 -5.17 19.09
N PHE A 356 23.82 -6.24 18.34
CA PHE A 356 22.79 -7.16 17.88
C PHE A 356 22.77 -8.40 18.77
N SER A 357 21.78 -8.49 19.67
CA SER A 357 21.64 -9.62 20.58
C SER A 357 21.00 -10.83 19.89
N PHE A 358 21.53 -12.01 20.19
CA PHE A 358 20.99 -13.31 19.77
C PHE A 358 20.40 -14.10 20.95
N GLY A 359 20.41 -13.55 22.17
CA GLY A 359 19.98 -14.24 23.39
C GLY A 359 18.56 -14.81 23.33
N ALA A 360 17.64 -14.12 22.64
CA ALA A 360 16.27 -14.60 22.42
C ALA A 360 16.20 -15.95 21.67
N MET A 361 17.26 -16.35 20.93
CA MET A 361 17.33 -17.69 20.34
C MET A 361 17.57 -18.76 21.41
N CYS A 362 18.35 -18.47 22.45
CA CYS A 362 18.52 -19.39 23.58
C CYS A 362 17.20 -19.61 24.32
N ASP A 363 16.39 -18.55 24.49
CA ASP A 363 15.05 -18.63 25.10
C ASP A 363 14.07 -19.50 24.27
N LEU A 364 14.25 -19.52 22.94
CA LEU A 364 13.52 -20.41 22.02
C LEU A 364 14.06 -21.85 22.02
N GLY A 365 15.08 -22.12 22.84
CA GLY A 365 15.70 -23.42 23.03
C GLY A 365 16.81 -23.76 22.04
N TYR A 366 17.42 -22.81 21.31
CA TYR A 366 18.61 -23.13 20.52
C TYR A 366 19.84 -23.33 21.44
N PRO A 367 20.75 -24.30 21.16
CA PRO A 367 21.94 -24.50 21.99
C PRO A 367 22.83 -23.25 22.03
N GLU A 368 23.29 -22.86 23.21
CA GLU A 368 24.09 -21.64 23.40
C GLU A 368 25.34 -21.63 22.50
N SER A 369 26.05 -22.75 22.38
CA SER A 369 27.22 -22.90 21.50
C SER A 369 26.92 -22.65 20.02
N TYR A 370 25.73 -23.02 19.55
CA TYR A 370 25.27 -22.76 18.19
C TYR A 370 24.94 -21.28 18.00
N VAL A 371 24.28 -20.65 18.99
CA VAL A 371 23.93 -19.23 18.96
C VAL A 371 25.19 -18.34 19.03
N MET A 372 26.19 -18.70 19.84
CA MET A 372 27.51 -18.03 19.88
C MET A 372 28.21 -18.08 18.51
N SER A 373 28.16 -19.24 17.85
CA SER A 373 28.73 -19.42 16.52
C SER A 373 27.99 -18.59 15.47
N MET A 374 26.66 -18.44 15.62
CA MET A 374 25.84 -17.56 14.78
C MET A 374 26.15 -16.08 14.98
N ALA A 375 26.27 -15.62 16.23
CA ALA A 375 26.67 -14.25 16.55
C ALA A 375 28.08 -13.93 16.02
N THR A 376 29.01 -14.89 16.14
CA THR A 376 30.37 -14.77 15.61
C THR A 376 30.39 -14.70 14.08
N CYS A 377 29.63 -15.57 13.40
CA CYS A 377 29.46 -15.55 11.95
C CYS A 377 28.89 -14.21 11.50
N PHE A 378 27.82 -13.75 12.13
CA PHE A 378 27.19 -12.48 11.82
C PHE A 378 28.14 -11.29 11.97
N ARG A 379 28.92 -11.26 13.07
CA ARG A 379 29.94 -10.23 13.30
C ARG A 379 31.00 -10.21 12.20
N LYS A 380 31.50 -11.38 11.77
CA LYS A 380 32.51 -11.50 10.71
C LYS A 380 31.98 -11.17 9.33
N SER A 381 30.77 -11.61 8.99
CA SER A 381 30.21 -11.47 7.64
C SER A 381 29.65 -10.08 7.35
N TYR A 382 29.38 -9.28 8.38
CA TYR A 382 28.74 -7.97 8.25
C TYR A 382 29.52 -6.83 8.92
N SER A 383 30.78 -7.04 9.30
CA SER A 383 31.62 -6.03 9.94
C SER A 383 31.85 -4.77 9.09
N GLU A 384 31.77 -4.90 7.76
CA GLU A 384 31.95 -3.80 6.80
C GLU A 384 30.66 -3.04 6.48
N LEU A 385 29.51 -3.54 6.95
CA LEU A 385 28.22 -2.89 6.70
C LEU A 385 27.93 -1.79 7.70
N LYS A 386 27.14 -0.80 7.24
CA LYS A 386 26.63 0.23 8.14
C LYS A 386 25.64 -0.35 9.15
N GLY A 387 25.63 0.18 10.37
CA GLY A 387 24.76 -0.31 11.46
C GLY A 387 23.26 -0.48 11.10
N PRO A 388 22.60 0.45 10.37
CA PRO A 388 21.21 0.25 9.92
C PRO A 388 21.02 -0.90 8.93
N GLU A 389 22.02 -1.14 8.10
CA GLU A 389 21.98 -2.18 7.07
C GLU A 389 22.19 -3.54 7.69
N ALA A 390 23.19 -3.68 8.56
CA ALA A 390 23.38 -4.87 9.39
C ALA A 390 22.11 -5.22 10.19
N GLY A 391 21.40 -4.23 10.74
CA GLY A 391 20.14 -4.46 11.44
C GLY A 391 19.04 -5.11 10.59
N ARG A 392 19.03 -4.89 9.28
CA ARG A 392 18.09 -5.58 8.37
C ARG A 392 18.40 -7.08 8.27
N TYR A 393 19.68 -7.43 8.19
CA TYR A 393 20.15 -8.81 8.15
C TYR A 393 19.90 -9.52 9.48
N HIS A 394 20.18 -8.87 10.62
CA HIS A 394 19.90 -9.41 11.95
C HIS A 394 18.41 -9.71 12.13
N LEU A 395 17.53 -8.74 11.82
CA LEU A 395 16.09 -8.94 11.93
C LEU A 395 15.59 -10.07 11.03
N ALA A 396 16.08 -10.16 9.80
CA ALA A 396 15.69 -11.21 8.86
C ALA A 396 16.13 -12.60 9.33
N LEU A 397 17.33 -12.69 9.90
CA LEU A 397 17.86 -13.91 10.52
C LEU A 397 17.02 -14.33 11.73
N MET A 398 16.76 -13.42 12.66
CA MET A 398 15.91 -13.68 13.83
C MET A 398 14.53 -14.17 13.40
N LYS A 399 13.90 -13.50 12.43
CA LYS A 399 12.59 -13.90 11.91
C LYS A 399 12.60 -15.30 11.29
N LEU A 400 13.64 -15.64 10.52
CA LEU A 400 13.78 -16.97 9.91
C LEU A 400 13.85 -18.06 10.98
N PHE A 401 14.71 -17.91 11.99
CA PHE A 401 14.89 -18.92 13.05
C PHE A 401 13.72 -18.97 14.04
N ILE A 402 13.10 -17.83 14.36
CA ILE A 402 11.84 -17.80 15.13
C ILE A 402 10.74 -18.55 14.36
N TRP A 403 10.56 -18.23 13.08
CA TRP A 403 9.56 -18.90 12.24
C TRP A 403 9.82 -20.41 12.16
N LEU A 404 11.08 -20.81 12.03
CA LEU A 404 11.51 -22.21 11.96
C LEU A 404 11.09 -23.01 13.20
N LYS A 405 11.18 -22.40 14.39
CA LYS A 405 10.80 -23.02 15.67
C LYS A 405 9.29 -23.31 15.78
N HIS A 406 8.45 -22.50 15.13
CA HIS A 406 6.99 -22.56 15.25
C HIS A 406 6.30 -23.37 14.13
N GLN A 407 7.01 -24.32 13.49
CA GLN A 407 6.44 -25.15 12.42
C GLN A 407 6.11 -26.57 12.93
N ASP A 408 4.97 -27.13 12.50
CA ASP A 408 4.42 -28.39 13.05
C ASP A 408 4.74 -29.68 12.25
N ARG A 409 5.50 -29.64 11.14
CA ARG A 409 5.72 -30.80 10.22
C ARG A 409 7.17 -31.02 9.77
N VAL A 410 7.45 -31.40 8.51
CA VAL A 410 8.81 -31.66 7.94
C VAL A 410 9.84 -30.57 8.28
N VAL A 411 9.39 -29.31 8.35
CA VAL A 411 10.22 -28.17 8.76
C VAL A 411 10.64 -28.25 10.24
N ALA A 412 9.82 -28.85 11.11
CA ALA A 412 10.12 -29.15 12.51
C ALA A 412 11.24 -30.19 12.66
N ALA A 413 11.29 -31.21 11.79
CA ALA A 413 12.37 -32.18 11.78
C ALA A 413 13.72 -31.53 11.42
N VAL A 414 13.71 -30.57 10.49
CA VAL A 414 14.88 -29.75 10.15
C VAL A 414 15.25 -28.82 11.30
N ALA A 415 14.27 -28.16 11.91
CA ALA A 415 14.46 -27.34 13.11
C ALA A 415 15.10 -28.15 14.25
N ASN A 416 14.62 -29.37 14.47
CA ASN A 416 15.15 -30.30 15.47
C ASN A 416 16.55 -30.80 15.12
N ASN A 417 16.88 -31.00 13.84
CA ASN A 417 18.23 -31.38 13.43
C ASN A 417 19.24 -30.24 13.59
N ILE A 418 18.84 -29.00 13.32
CA ILE A 418 19.65 -27.81 13.69
C ILE A 418 19.85 -27.76 15.20
N HIS A 419 18.78 -28.04 15.96
CA HIS A 419 18.76 -27.99 17.41
C HIS A 419 19.61 -29.09 18.09
N ILE A 420 19.66 -30.32 17.54
CA ILE A 420 20.34 -31.47 18.16
C ILE A 420 21.75 -31.69 17.61
N LYS A 421 21.95 -31.54 16.29
CA LYS A 421 23.17 -31.96 15.60
C LYS A 421 23.95 -30.82 14.94
N GLY A 422 23.37 -29.62 14.86
CA GLY A 422 23.97 -28.48 14.16
C GLY A 422 24.17 -28.70 12.64
N ALA A 423 23.59 -29.77 12.07
CA ALA A 423 23.80 -30.17 10.69
C ALA A 423 22.46 -30.55 10.03
N VAL A 424 22.27 -30.07 8.80
CA VAL A 424 21.06 -30.28 7.98
C VAL A 424 21.51 -30.73 6.59
N LYS A 425 20.67 -31.40 5.81
CA LYS A 425 20.97 -31.69 4.40
C LYS A 425 20.62 -30.48 3.51
N ASP A 426 21.37 -30.24 2.45
CA ASP A 426 21.14 -29.12 1.52
C ASP A 426 19.71 -29.06 0.98
N VAL A 427 19.13 -30.21 0.65
CA VAL A 427 17.76 -30.31 0.11
C VAL A 427 16.71 -29.90 1.14
N ASP A 428 16.91 -30.33 2.40
CA ASP A 428 16.02 -30.02 3.51
C ASP A 428 16.10 -28.53 3.86
N TRP A 429 17.31 -27.96 3.84
CA TRP A 429 17.52 -26.54 4.05
C TRP A 429 16.90 -25.70 2.93
N LEU A 430 17.09 -26.09 1.66
CA LEU A 430 16.44 -25.44 0.52
C LEU A 430 14.91 -25.49 0.64
N TYR A 431 14.36 -26.64 1.06
CA TYR A 431 12.92 -26.79 1.28
C TYR A 431 12.42 -25.84 2.39
N VAL A 432 13.13 -25.74 3.51
CA VAL A 432 12.84 -24.79 4.60
C VAL A 432 12.82 -23.36 4.09
N LEU A 433 13.84 -22.96 3.33
CA LEU A 433 13.96 -21.61 2.77
C LEU A 433 12.83 -21.30 1.76
N MET A 434 12.42 -22.28 0.95
CA MET A 434 11.27 -22.13 0.05
C MET A 434 9.95 -21.98 0.81
N ARG A 435 9.76 -22.73 1.90
CA ARG A 435 8.56 -22.62 2.75
C ARG A 435 8.52 -21.31 3.53
N TYR A 436 9.67 -20.83 4.00
CA TYR A 436 9.77 -19.50 4.61
C TYR A 436 9.43 -18.40 3.61
N LYS A 437 9.95 -18.48 2.38
CA LYS A 437 9.55 -17.56 1.29
C LYS A 437 8.03 -17.53 1.09
N ASP A 438 7.39 -18.69 1.04
CA ASP A 438 5.94 -18.81 0.85
C ASP A 438 5.12 -18.29 2.05
N SER A 439 5.73 -18.16 3.24
CA SER A 439 5.08 -17.65 4.45
C SER A 439 5.08 -16.12 4.57
N VAL A 440 5.86 -15.42 3.75
CA VAL A 440 6.00 -13.96 3.79
C VAL A 440 5.27 -13.33 2.61
N ASP A 441 4.64 -12.17 2.87
CA ASP A 441 3.89 -11.38 1.89
C ASP A 441 4.65 -11.19 0.56
N GLU A 442 3.93 -11.37 -0.56
CA GLU A 442 4.50 -11.37 -1.91
C GLU A 442 5.26 -10.08 -2.25
N ARG A 443 4.80 -8.92 -1.75
CA ARG A 443 5.47 -7.63 -1.99
C ARG A 443 6.83 -7.56 -1.31
N SER A 444 7.02 -8.29 -0.20
CA SER A 444 8.24 -8.32 0.59
C SER A 444 9.24 -9.41 0.15
N GLN A 445 8.79 -10.40 -0.63
CA GLN A 445 9.60 -11.55 -1.05
C GLN A 445 10.91 -11.19 -1.79
N PRO A 446 10.96 -10.25 -2.75
CA PRO A 446 12.21 -10.00 -3.49
C PRO A 446 13.35 -9.51 -2.61
N ARG A 447 13.04 -8.60 -1.68
CA ARG A 447 14.01 -8.08 -0.72
C ARG A 447 14.39 -9.14 0.31
N LEU A 448 13.40 -9.92 0.79
CA LEU A 448 13.63 -11.03 1.70
C LEU A 448 14.55 -12.09 1.08
N ILE A 449 14.32 -12.49 -0.17
CA ILE A 449 15.09 -13.53 -0.85
C ILE A 449 16.56 -13.12 -0.98
N ALA A 450 16.84 -11.88 -1.39
CA ALA A 450 18.21 -11.38 -1.49
C ALA A 450 18.92 -11.42 -0.12
N VAL A 451 18.22 -11.00 0.94
CA VAL A 451 18.73 -10.99 2.32
C VAL A 451 18.95 -12.42 2.83
N VAL A 452 17.99 -13.31 2.66
CA VAL A 452 18.04 -14.71 3.13
C VAL A 452 19.07 -15.54 2.36
N ASN A 453 19.25 -15.29 1.06
CA ASN A 453 20.32 -15.92 0.28
C ASN A 453 21.71 -15.51 0.71
N ASN A 454 21.87 -14.23 1.09
CA ASN A 454 23.13 -13.73 1.61
C ASN A 454 23.39 -14.32 3.00
N LEU A 455 22.39 -14.29 3.91
CA LEU A 455 22.46 -14.93 5.22
C LEU A 455 22.80 -16.42 5.11
N SER A 456 22.11 -17.17 4.25
CA SER A 456 22.33 -18.61 4.08
C SER A 456 23.74 -18.93 3.59
N ARG A 457 24.30 -18.11 2.68
CA ARG A 457 25.69 -18.27 2.24
C ARG A 457 26.66 -18.04 3.38
N ASN A 458 26.49 -16.97 4.14
CA ASN A 458 27.38 -16.62 5.24
C ASN A 458 27.32 -17.64 6.39
N LEU A 459 26.11 -18.08 6.77
CA LEU A 459 25.92 -19.15 7.74
C LEU A 459 26.53 -20.47 7.27
N ALA A 460 26.48 -20.75 5.96
CA ALA A 460 27.07 -21.97 5.39
C ALA A 460 28.59 -21.96 5.41
N VAL A 461 29.23 -20.80 5.19
CA VAL A 461 30.68 -20.65 5.37
C VAL A 461 31.10 -20.94 6.81
N ALA A 462 30.26 -20.61 7.79
CA ALA A 462 30.48 -20.92 9.19
C ALA A 462 30.05 -22.34 9.60
N GLY A 463 29.58 -23.16 8.65
CA GLY A 463 29.12 -24.53 8.92
C GLY A 463 27.82 -24.63 9.73
N LEU A 464 27.08 -23.52 9.90
CA LEU A 464 25.85 -23.48 10.71
C LEU A 464 24.63 -23.98 9.96
N VAL A 465 24.66 -23.87 8.63
CA VAL A 465 23.66 -24.41 7.72
C VAL A 465 24.38 -24.95 6.48
N PRO A 466 23.71 -25.73 5.61
CA PRO A 466 24.37 -26.33 4.46
C PRO A 466 24.54 -25.33 3.31
N TRP A 467 25.61 -25.50 2.53
CA TRP A 467 25.90 -24.65 1.38
C TRP A 467 24.92 -24.91 0.24
N LEU A 468 24.26 -23.85 -0.25
CA LEU A 468 23.35 -23.92 -1.39
C LEU A 468 24.00 -23.29 -2.62
N ALA A 469 24.32 -24.10 -3.63
CA ALA A 469 24.94 -23.63 -4.86
C ALA A 469 24.14 -22.53 -5.59
N CYS A 470 22.81 -22.55 -5.53
CA CYS A 470 21.95 -21.62 -6.26
C CYS A 470 21.02 -20.75 -5.39
N GLY A 471 21.10 -20.86 -4.05
CA GLY A 471 20.20 -20.17 -3.12
C GLY A 471 18.70 -20.38 -3.40
N ILE A 472 17.85 -19.58 -2.76
CA ILE A 472 16.45 -19.38 -3.17
C ILE A 472 16.48 -18.58 -4.48
N PRO A 473 15.87 -19.05 -5.58
CA PRO A 473 15.90 -18.30 -6.83
C PRO A 473 15.36 -16.87 -6.65
N ASN A 474 16.24 -15.88 -6.94
CA ASN A 474 16.00 -14.42 -6.91
C ASN A 474 14.90 -13.96 -7.86
N GLY A 475 14.39 -14.87 -8.70
CA GLY A 475 13.24 -14.62 -9.52
C GLY A 475 12.09 -14.17 -8.61
N ARG A 476 11.74 -12.88 -8.72
CA ARG A 476 10.33 -12.56 -8.87
C ARG A 476 9.80 -13.66 -9.77
N ARG A 477 8.84 -14.46 -9.30
CA ARG A 477 7.72 -14.67 -10.21
C ARG A 477 7.30 -13.24 -10.46
N LYS A 478 7.76 -12.63 -11.56
CA LYS A 478 6.86 -11.72 -12.25
C LYS A 478 5.61 -12.58 -12.29
N ALA A 479 4.56 -12.22 -11.54
CA ALA A 479 3.24 -12.54 -12.03
C ALA A 479 3.35 -12.09 -13.48
N PRO A 480 3.43 -13.05 -14.42
CA PRO A 480 3.84 -12.71 -15.75
C PRO A 480 2.80 -11.65 -16.13
N THR A 481 3.28 -10.43 -16.38
CA THR A 481 2.39 -9.31 -16.69
C THR A 481 1.70 -9.59 -18.03
N GLY A 482 2.20 -10.57 -18.78
CA GLY A 482 1.48 -11.33 -19.79
C GLY A 482 1.11 -12.74 -19.29
N THR A 483 0.05 -13.30 -19.85
CA THR A 483 -0.35 -14.69 -19.63
C THR A 483 0.81 -15.65 -19.95
N ILE A 484 0.91 -16.81 -19.26
CA ILE A 484 1.93 -17.81 -19.62
C ILE A 484 1.67 -18.23 -21.06
N LYS A 485 2.68 -18.10 -21.93
CA LYS A 485 2.52 -18.38 -23.35
C LYS A 485 2.19 -19.84 -23.63
N SER A 486 1.42 -20.10 -24.67
CA SER A 486 1.24 -21.42 -25.27
C SER A 486 2.39 -21.72 -26.24
N PHE A 487 2.50 -22.96 -26.70
CA PHE A 487 3.50 -23.33 -27.70
C PHE A 487 3.32 -22.56 -29.02
N ALA A 488 2.13 -22.10 -29.39
CA ALA A 488 1.92 -21.32 -30.61
C ALA A 488 2.36 -19.85 -30.48
N GLU A 489 2.50 -19.31 -29.27
CA GLU A 489 2.76 -17.88 -29.03
C GLU A 489 4.25 -17.55 -28.84
N VAL A 490 5.11 -18.55 -28.93
CA VAL A 490 6.56 -18.40 -28.78
C VAL A 490 7.21 -18.32 -30.15
N ALA A 491 7.71 -17.13 -30.46
CA ALA A 491 8.55 -16.86 -31.62
C ALA A 491 9.97 -17.43 -31.44
N PRO A 492 10.68 -17.74 -32.54
CA PRO A 492 12.11 -17.99 -32.51
C PRO A 492 12.87 -16.74 -32.05
N THR A 493 14.06 -16.93 -31.50
CA THR A 493 14.97 -15.81 -31.23
C THR A 493 15.41 -15.24 -32.58
N PRO A 494 15.30 -13.93 -32.85
CA PRO A 494 15.66 -13.38 -34.15
C PRO A 494 17.14 -13.66 -34.45
N VAL A 495 17.40 -14.26 -35.62
CA VAL A 495 18.72 -14.35 -36.23
C VAL A 495 18.87 -13.11 -37.11
N ASP A 496 19.94 -12.35 -36.93
CA ASP A 496 20.23 -11.13 -37.71
C ASP A 496 20.09 -11.42 -39.22
N GLY A 497 19.22 -10.66 -39.91
CA GLY A 497 19.06 -10.71 -41.38
C GLY A 497 17.70 -11.12 -41.95
N HIS A 498 16.69 -11.45 -41.12
CA HIS A 498 15.37 -11.92 -41.59
C HIS A 498 14.24 -10.85 -41.65
N GLU A 499 14.56 -9.57 -41.44
CA GLU A 499 13.58 -8.48 -41.36
C GLU A 499 12.79 -8.25 -42.68
N SER A 500 13.40 -8.45 -43.85
CA SER A 500 12.84 -8.03 -45.15
C SER A 500 11.59 -8.78 -45.64
N ARG A 501 11.13 -9.82 -44.94
CA ARG A 501 9.91 -10.57 -45.29
C ARG A 501 8.73 -10.28 -44.36
N VAL A 502 8.91 -9.48 -43.30
CA VAL A 502 7.88 -9.21 -42.28
C VAL A 502 6.80 -8.26 -42.81
N ASP A 503 7.17 -7.39 -43.75
CA ASP A 503 6.35 -6.27 -44.19
C ASP A 503 5.06 -6.70 -44.93
N GLY A 504 5.10 -7.69 -45.82
CA GLY A 504 3.91 -8.08 -46.61
C GLY A 504 2.78 -8.78 -45.82
N PHE A 505 3.10 -9.49 -44.73
CA PHE A 505 2.07 -10.08 -43.85
C PHE A 505 1.52 -9.05 -42.86
N MET A 506 2.38 -8.12 -42.40
CA MET A 506 1.93 -6.95 -41.64
C MET A 506 1.05 -6.04 -42.51
N GLU A 507 1.32 -5.92 -43.80
CA GLU A 507 0.47 -5.21 -44.76
C GLU A 507 -0.89 -5.92 -44.99
N PHE A 508 -0.94 -7.25 -45.01
CA PHE A 508 -2.20 -8.01 -45.00
C PHE A 508 -2.99 -7.78 -43.70
N ILE A 509 -2.35 -7.89 -42.54
CA ILE A 509 -2.96 -7.60 -41.25
C ILE A 509 -3.44 -6.15 -41.26
N GLU A 510 -2.60 -5.17 -41.60
CA GLU A 510 -2.93 -3.75 -41.70
C GLU A 510 -4.13 -3.51 -42.64
N ASN A 511 -4.16 -4.13 -43.82
CA ASN A 511 -5.29 -4.05 -44.75
C ASN A 511 -6.58 -4.72 -44.21
N PHE A 512 -6.46 -5.82 -43.46
CA PHE A 512 -7.59 -6.47 -42.79
C PHE A 512 -8.10 -5.61 -41.61
N THR A 513 -7.20 -4.96 -40.87
CA THR A 513 -7.49 -4.05 -39.76
C THR A 513 -8.03 -2.68 -40.20
N ASN A 514 -7.66 -2.24 -41.42
CA ASN A 514 -8.14 -1.01 -42.05
C ASN A 514 -9.50 -1.17 -42.76
N SER A 515 -10.08 -2.39 -42.75
CA SER A 515 -11.49 -2.53 -43.09
C SER A 515 -12.33 -1.97 -41.91
N ASP A 516 -13.21 -1.01 -42.20
CA ASP A 516 -13.89 -0.08 -41.26
C ASP A 516 -14.74 -0.70 -40.12
N ASN A 517 -14.62 -2.00 -39.81
CA ASN A 517 -15.49 -2.71 -38.86
C ASN A 517 -14.79 -3.46 -37.71
N PHE A 518 -13.47 -3.37 -37.54
CA PHE A 518 -12.79 -4.05 -36.43
C PHE A 518 -12.31 -3.12 -35.30
N SER A 519 -13.14 -2.96 -34.26
CA SER A 519 -12.79 -2.17 -33.07
C SER A 519 -11.65 -2.75 -32.19
N LEU A 520 -11.26 -4.02 -32.39
CA LEU A 520 -10.28 -4.72 -31.53
C LEU A 520 -8.84 -4.76 -32.08
N PHE A 521 -8.65 -4.48 -33.36
CA PHE A 521 -7.31 -4.48 -33.95
C PHE A 521 -6.51 -3.20 -33.68
N ALA A 522 -7.14 -2.18 -33.08
CA ALA A 522 -6.45 -1.06 -32.45
C ALA A 522 -5.50 -1.49 -31.30
N GLU A 523 -5.58 -2.75 -30.83
CA GLU A 523 -4.66 -3.34 -29.85
C GLU A 523 -3.51 -4.18 -30.47
N ALA A 524 -3.31 -4.18 -31.80
CA ALA A 524 -2.23 -4.91 -32.48
C ALA A 524 -0.81 -4.53 -31.99
N ASP A 525 -0.67 -3.41 -31.28
CA ASP A 525 0.57 -2.98 -30.64
C ASP A 525 0.97 -3.76 -29.38
N ARG A 526 0.13 -4.69 -28.89
CA ARG A 526 0.53 -5.58 -27.80
C ARG A 526 1.65 -6.52 -28.26
N VAL A 527 2.75 -6.53 -27.50
CA VAL A 527 3.95 -7.36 -27.72
C VAL A 527 3.63 -8.86 -27.89
N ASP A 528 2.55 -9.35 -27.26
CA ASP A 528 2.13 -10.74 -27.37
C ASP A 528 1.56 -11.10 -28.76
N SER A 529 0.87 -10.15 -29.42
CA SER A 529 0.37 -10.32 -30.79
C SER A 529 1.50 -10.39 -31.81
N LYS A 530 2.51 -9.51 -31.71
CA LYS A 530 3.69 -9.51 -32.61
C LYS A 530 4.48 -10.83 -32.55
N ASN A 531 4.67 -11.39 -31.34
CA ASN A 531 5.34 -12.68 -31.16
C ASN A 531 4.54 -13.85 -31.72
N PHE A 532 3.20 -13.82 -31.58
CA PHE A 532 2.32 -14.85 -32.13
C PHE A 532 2.35 -14.87 -33.66
N TYR A 533 2.31 -13.70 -34.31
CA TYR A 533 2.42 -13.61 -35.77
C TYR A 533 3.79 -14.03 -36.29
N ALA A 534 4.87 -13.68 -35.58
CA ALA A 534 6.22 -14.16 -35.91
C ALA A 534 6.32 -15.69 -35.83
N ALA A 535 5.67 -16.32 -34.85
CA ALA A 535 5.61 -17.78 -34.73
C ALA A 535 4.81 -18.42 -35.87
N LEU A 536 3.65 -17.85 -36.23
CA LEU A 536 2.83 -18.31 -37.36
C LEU A 536 3.60 -18.32 -38.67
N LYS A 537 4.35 -17.25 -38.95
CA LYS A 537 5.09 -17.09 -40.21
C LYS A 537 6.25 -18.07 -40.40
N GLN A 538 6.93 -18.48 -39.32
CA GLN A 538 8.05 -19.42 -39.43
C GLN A 538 7.54 -20.85 -39.72
N ASP A 539 6.48 -21.25 -39.04
CA ASP A 539 5.99 -22.64 -39.08
C ASP A 539 4.93 -22.86 -40.16
N PHE A 540 4.33 -21.78 -40.71
CA PHE A 540 3.27 -21.80 -41.71
C PHE A 540 3.51 -20.75 -42.81
N LEU A 541 3.57 -21.17 -44.08
CA LEU A 541 3.60 -20.28 -45.25
C LEU A 541 2.19 -19.75 -45.53
N ILE A 542 1.73 -18.75 -44.77
CA ILE A 542 0.48 -18.05 -45.09
C ILE A 542 0.75 -17.19 -46.33
N ASN A 543 0.32 -17.65 -47.50
CA ASN A 543 0.45 -16.92 -48.76
C ASN A 543 -0.67 -15.87 -48.92
N GLY A 544 -0.84 -14.95 -47.96
CA GLY A 544 -1.63 -13.71 -48.12
C GLY A 544 -3.10 -13.79 -48.56
N THR A 545 -3.66 -14.99 -48.77
CA THR A 545 -5.03 -15.22 -49.31
C THR A 545 -5.99 -15.85 -48.31
N GLU A 546 -5.61 -15.97 -47.04
CA GLU A 546 -6.28 -16.83 -46.05
C GLU A 546 -6.90 -16.00 -44.91
N GLY A 547 -8.15 -16.32 -44.53
CA GLY A 547 -8.95 -15.60 -43.53
C GLY A 547 -8.64 -15.93 -42.05
N PRO A 548 -9.45 -15.40 -41.10
CA PRO A 548 -9.22 -15.59 -39.66
C PRO A 548 -9.32 -17.04 -39.16
N LEU A 549 -10.09 -17.90 -39.81
CA LEU A 549 -10.23 -19.31 -39.42
C LEU A 549 -9.00 -20.12 -39.83
N GLU A 550 -8.32 -19.71 -40.90
CA GLU A 550 -7.07 -20.27 -41.35
C GLU A 550 -5.93 -19.93 -40.36
N VAL A 551 -5.96 -18.76 -39.74
CA VAL A 551 -5.05 -18.41 -38.62
C VAL A 551 -5.29 -19.32 -37.40
N VAL A 552 -6.54 -19.68 -37.11
CA VAL A 552 -6.89 -20.62 -36.04
C VAL A 552 -6.42 -22.04 -36.39
N ALA A 553 -6.62 -22.48 -37.62
CA ALA A 553 -6.13 -23.75 -38.13
C ALA A 553 -4.59 -23.82 -38.10
N ALA A 554 -3.90 -22.76 -38.49
CA ALA A 554 -2.44 -22.66 -38.42
C ALA A 554 -1.95 -22.71 -36.97
N THR A 555 -2.65 -22.07 -36.02
CA THR A 555 -2.35 -22.17 -34.59
C THR A 555 -2.42 -23.63 -34.10
N ARG A 556 -3.50 -24.33 -34.46
CA ARG A 556 -3.70 -25.75 -34.13
C ARG A 556 -2.56 -26.59 -34.67
N PHE A 557 -2.24 -26.42 -35.96
CA PHE A 557 -1.14 -27.11 -36.63
C PHE A 557 0.22 -26.90 -35.93
N ILE A 558 0.55 -25.66 -35.54
CA ILE A 558 1.81 -25.36 -34.83
C ILE A 558 1.88 -26.08 -33.48
N ILE A 559 0.78 -26.09 -32.73
CA ILE A 559 0.72 -26.79 -31.44
C ILE A 559 0.96 -28.28 -31.65
N GLU A 560 0.20 -28.91 -32.54
CA GLU A 560 0.29 -30.33 -32.83
C GLU A 560 1.69 -30.71 -33.30
N ARG A 561 2.25 -29.99 -34.28
CA ARG A 561 3.60 -30.23 -34.80
C ARG A 561 4.66 -30.14 -33.72
N ARG A 562 4.65 -29.09 -32.90
CA ARG A 562 5.64 -28.91 -31.81
C ARG A 562 5.49 -29.97 -30.73
N GLN A 563 4.26 -30.36 -30.40
CA GLN A 563 3.97 -31.43 -29.44
C GLN A 563 4.43 -32.80 -29.94
N GLU A 564 4.19 -33.10 -31.21
CA GLU A 564 4.59 -34.35 -31.87
C GLU A 564 6.11 -34.49 -31.89
N LEU A 565 6.84 -33.42 -32.25
CA LEU A 565 8.31 -33.41 -32.23
C LEU A 565 8.89 -33.72 -30.84
N PHE A 566 8.29 -33.19 -29.77
CA PHE A 566 8.68 -33.54 -28.41
C PHE A 566 8.33 -34.99 -28.06
N ASN A 567 7.13 -35.45 -28.45
CA ASN A 567 6.70 -36.82 -28.19
C ASN A 567 7.59 -37.84 -28.87
N GLU A 568 7.92 -37.66 -30.15
CA GLU A 568 8.87 -38.49 -30.90
C GLU A 568 10.22 -38.59 -30.18
N ARG A 569 10.77 -37.44 -29.76
CA ARG A 569 12.04 -37.39 -29.04
C ARG A 569 11.95 -38.10 -27.68
N PHE A 570 10.88 -37.89 -26.92
CA PHE A 570 10.70 -38.52 -25.62
C PHE A 570 10.46 -40.03 -25.76
N LYS A 571 9.71 -40.49 -26.76
CA LYS A 571 9.54 -41.92 -27.08
C LYS A 571 10.87 -42.58 -27.39
N THR A 572 11.73 -41.91 -28.14
CA THR A 572 13.08 -42.40 -28.46
C THR A 572 13.90 -42.62 -27.18
N LEU A 573 13.94 -41.62 -26.29
CA LEU A 573 14.63 -41.73 -25.00
C LEU A 573 14.02 -42.81 -24.09
N ILE A 574 12.71 -43.01 -24.17
CA ILE A 574 12.02 -44.09 -23.46
C ILE A 574 12.45 -45.44 -23.99
N ALA A 575 12.42 -45.65 -25.31
CA ALA A 575 12.82 -46.89 -25.94
C ALA A 575 14.29 -47.24 -25.65
N GLU A 576 15.21 -46.28 -25.82
CA GLU A 576 16.64 -46.44 -25.50
C GLU A 576 16.87 -46.81 -24.03
N GLY A 577 16.17 -46.13 -23.12
CA GLY A 577 16.25 -46.39 -21.69
C GLY A 577 15.72 -47.77 -21.30
N VAL A 578 14.58 -48.18 -21.86
CA VAL A 578 14.00 -49.51 -21.64
C VAL A 578 14.92 -50.59 -22.20
N GLN A 579 15.42 -50.44 -23.42
CA GLN A 579 16.33 -51.40 -24.04
C GLN A 579 17.61 -51.58 -23.20
N THR A 580 18.16 -50.49 -22.66
CA THR A 580 19.34 -50.55 -21.79
C THR A 580 19.06 -51.33 -20.51
N LEU A 581 17.88 -51.14 -19.89
CA LEU A 581 17.50 -51.87 -18.68
C LEU A 581 17.24 -53.35 -18.94
N GLU A 582 16.56 -53.68 -20.04
CA GLU A 582 16.31 -55.06 -20.44
C GLU A 582 17.62 -55.80 -20.75
N GLU A 583 18.54 -55.14 -21.44
CA GLU A 583 19.88 -55.68 -21.68
C GLU A 583 20.65 -55.86 -20.37
N GLY A 584 20.54 -54.93 -19.44
CA GLY A 584 21.14 -55.05 -18.11
C GLY A 584 20.61 -56.24 -17.31
N ASP A 585 19.29 -56.44 -17.32
CA ASP A 585 18.63 -57.58 -16.69
C ASP A 585 19.04 -58.91 -17.35
N ARG A 586 19.19 -58.93 -18.68
CA ARG A 586 19.68 -60.09 -19.44
C ARG A 586 21.13 -60.41 -19.14
N LEU A 587 22.02 -59.41 -19.10
CA LEU A 587 23.43 -59.63 -18.76
C LEU A 587 23.59 -60.10 -17.31
N ALA A 588 22.82 -59.53 -16.39
CA ALA A 588 22.82 -59.94 -14.99
C ALA A 588 22.27 -61.37 -14.79
N SER A 589 21.35 -61.85 -15.62
CA SER A 589 20.87 -63.24 -15.53
C SER A 589 21.89 -64.27 -16.04
N LEU A 590 22.77 -63.87 -16.96
CA LEU A 590 23.88 -64.67 -17.46
C LEU A 590 25.13 -64.64 -16.56
N GLY A 591 25.18 -63.75 -15.57
CA GLY A 591 26.27 -63.70 -14.59
C GLY A 591 26.26 -64.91 -13.66
N GLN A 592 27.39 -65.23 -13.06
CA GLN A 592 27.53 -66.27 -12.03
C GLN A 592 27.00 -65.80 -10.68
N ASP A 593 26.51 -66.75 -9.88
CA ASP A 593 25.89 -66.49 -8.58
C ASP A 593 26.87 -65.78 -7.62
N PRO A 594 26.53 -64.57 -7.13
CA PRO A 594 27.35 -63.83 -6.18
C PRO A 594 27.67 -64.59 -4.89
N ASP A 595 26.82 -65.52 -4.46
CA ASP A 595 27.06 -66.29 -3.23
C ASP A 595 28.26 -67.24 -3.34
N LEU A 596 28.70 -67.56 -4.56
CA LEU A 596 29.90 -68.39 -4.78
C LEU A 596 31.21 -67.66 -4.45
N TYR A 597 31.23 -66.32 -4.55
CA TYR A 597 32.48 -65.56 -4.50
C TYR A 597 32.44 -64.31 -3.61
N TRP A 598 31.30 -63.66 -3.40
CA TRP A 598 31.25 -62.36 -2.72
C TRP A 598 31.64 -62.44 -1.25
N HIS A 599 31.07 -63.39 -0.49
CA HIS A 599 31.43 -63.59 0.93
C HIS A 599 32.92 -63.89 1.10
N ARG A 600 33.49 -64.70 0.19
CA ARG A 600 34.92 -65.01 0.19
C ARG A 600 35.77 -63.78 -0.14
N LEU A 601 35.38 -62.97 -1.12
CA LEU A 601 36.10 -61.73 -1.44
C LEU A 601 36.08 -60.72 -0.29
N CYS A 602 35.02 -60.70 0.51
CA CYS A 602 34.87 -59.87 1.70
C CYS A 602 35.61 -60.43 2.94
N ASP A 603 36.08 -61.68 2.90
CA ASP A 603 36.76 -62.32 4.03
C ASP A 603 38.09 -61.63 4.35
N GLY A 604 38.29 -61.26 5.61
CA GLY A 604 39.51 -60.61 6.11
C GLY A 604 40.72 -61.54 6.14
N GLU A 605 40.50 -62.87 6.16
CA GLU A 605 41.55 -63.87 6.36
C GLU A 605 42.32 -64.25 5.08
N LEU A 606 41.78 -63.93 3.90
CA LEU A 606 42.46 -64.22 2.63
C LEU A 606 43.67 -63.31 2.41
N SER A 607 44.79 -63.90 1.99
CA SER A 607 45.96 -63.14 1.55
C SER A 607 45.64 -62.29 0.31
N GLN A 608 46.42 -61.24 0.09
CA GLN A 608 46.23 -60.36 -1.05
C GLN A 608 46.41 -61.08 -2.41
N GLY A 609 47.26 -62.12 -2.45
CA GLY A 609 47.43 -62.97 -3.63
C GLY A 609 46.20 -63.84 -3.91
N GLU A 610 45.62 -64.45 -2.88
CA GLU A 610 44.40 -65.26 -3.00
C GLU A 610 43.19 -64.41 -3.39
N LYS A 611 43.02 -63.23 -2.78
CA LYS A 611 41.97 -62.27 -3.18
C LYS A 611 42.12 -61.85 -4.64
N SER A 612 43.34 -61.65 -5.11
CA SER A 612 43.60 -61.28 -6.52
C SER A 612 43.27 -62.43 -7.48
N ARG A 613 43.63 -63.67 -7.11
CA ARG A 613 43.29 -64.86 -7.91
C ARG A 613 41.79 -65.06 -8.01
N LEU A 614 41.09 -65.04 -6.87
CA LEU A 614 39.63 -65.18 -6.81
C LEU A 614 38.94 -64.05 -7.57
N THR A 615 39.43 -62.82 -7.44
CA THR A 615 38.91 -61.68 -8.21
C THR A 615 39.03 -61.92 -9.72
N ARG A 616 40.16 -62.43 -10.22
CA ARG A 616 40.37 -62.62 -11.66
C ARG A 616 39.64 -63.84 -12.23
N GLU A 617 39.32 -64.81 -11.38
CA GLU A 617 38.45 -65.95 -11.72
C GLU A 617 37.03 -65.47 -12.07
N PHE A 618 36.44 -64.60 -11.24
CA PHE A 618 35.06 -64.11 -11.43
C PHE A 618 34.99 -62.77 -12.19
N PHE A 619 36.07 -61.99 -12.24
CA PHE A 619 36.17 -60.72 -12.94
C PHE A 619 37.43 -60.71 -13.81
N PRO A 620 37.43 -61.49 -14.92
CA PRO A 620 38.56 -61.54 -15.85
C PRO A 620 38.80 -60.18 -16.52
N ASN A 621 39.96 -60.01 -17.14
CA ASN A 621 40.31 -58.77 -17.84
C ASN A 621 39.33 -58.49 -19.00
N PRO A 622 39.07 -57.21 -19.30
CA PRO A 622 38.07 -56.77 -20.28
C PRO A 622 38.30 -57.23 -21.73
N ASP A 623 39.46 -57.82 -22.07
CA ASP A 623 39.80 -58.28 -23.43
C ASP A 623 39.03 -59.54 -23.88
N THR A 624 38.14 -60.09 -23.06
CA THR A 624 37.31 -61.25 -23.44
C THR A 624 36.01 -60.81 -24.12
N GLU A 625 35.74 -61.29 -25.34
CA GLU A 625 34.49 -61.04 -26.08
C GLU A 625 33.21 -61.36 -25.28
N ASP A 626 33.26 -62.32 -24.35
CA ASP A 626 32.10 -62.77 -23.58
C ASP A 626 31.61 -61.77 -22.51
N ARG A 627 32.31 -60.65 -22.27
CA ARG A 627 31.99 -59.64 -21.24
C ARG A 627 31.67 -60.26 -19.86
N THR A 628 32.30 -61.37 -19.50
CA THR A 628 31.98 -62.15 -18.28
C THR A 628 32.08 -61.30 -17.01
N ALA A 629 33.10 -60.44 -16.92
CA ALA A 629 33.28 -59.55 -15.78
C ALA A 629 32.13 -58.55 -15.61
N LEU A 630 31.55 -58.06 -16.72
CA LEU A 630 30.37 -57.19 -16.69
C LEU A 630 29.14 -57.94 -16.19
N LYS A 631 28.86 -59.12 -16.76
CA LYS A 631 27.73 -59.97 -16.35
C LYS A 631 27.76 -60.26 -14.84
N ASN A 632 28.92 -60.65 -14.33
CA ASN A 632 29.12 -60.93 -12.90
C ASN A 632 28.98 -59.66 -12.04
N SER A 633 29.50 -58.51 -12.51
CA SER A 633 29.35 -57.23 -11.81
C SER A 633 27.89 -56.78 -11.71
N LEU A 634 27.14 -56.87 -12.80
CA LEU A 634 25.72 -56.50 -12.84
C LEU A 634 24.91 -57.42 -11.93
N ARG A 635 25.14 -58.74 -11.98
CA ARG A 635 24.47 -59.70 -11.10
C ARG A 635 24.77 -59.45 -9.62
N LEU A 636 26.04 -59.21 -9.29
CA LEU A 636 26.45 -58.87 -7.92
C LEU A 636 25.71 -57.64 -7.39
N ILE A 637 25.68 -56.55 -8.17
CA ILE A 637 25.03 -55.31 -7.75
C ILE A 637 23.51 -55.49 -7.65
N ARG A 638 22.89 -56.20 -8.60
CA ARG A 638 21.46 -56.50 -8.58
C ARG A 638 21.07 -57.28 -7.32
N ASP A 639 21.79 -58.37 -7.02
CA ASP A 639 21.39 -59.35 -6.02
C ASP A 639 21.83 -58.92 -4.59
N LYS A 640 23.01 -58.31 -4.42
CA LYS A 640 23.55 -57.93 -3.10
C LYS A 640 23.35 -56.45 -2.73
N PHE A 641 23.16 -55.58 -3.72
CA PHE A 641 23.07 -54.13 -3.52
C PHE A 641 21.79 -53.50 -4.06
N LYS A 642 20.73 -54.30 -4.26
CA LYS A 642 19.42 -53.85 -4.75
C LYS A 642 19.52 -52.98 -6.01
N ARG A 643 20.40 -53.34 -6.95
CA ARG A 643 20.67 -52.59 -8.21
C ARG A 643 21.34 -51.22 -8.04
N LYS A 644 21.60 -50.76 -6.81
CA LYS A 644 22.34 -49.52 -6.56
C LYS A 644 23.83 -49.83 -6.55
N ALA A 645 24.55 -49.37 -7.56
CA ALA A 645 26.01 -49.44 -7.62
C ALA A 645 26.62 -48.72 -6.39
N PRO A 646 27.47 -49.38 -5.58
CA PRO A 646 28.03 -48.76 -4.39
C PRO A 646 28.88 -47.52 -4.69
N LEU A 647 28.70 -46.48 -3.88
CA LEU A 647 29.35 -45.18 -4.02
C LEU A 647 30.33 -44.90 -2.87
N GLU A 648 31.08 -43.80 -2.97
CA GLU A 648 32.13 -43.47 -2.00
C GLU A 648 31.58 -43.39 -0.57
N GLY A 649 32.19 -44.13 0.34
CA GLY A 649 31.75 -44.27 1.74
C GLY A 649 30.79 -45.44 2.01
N GLU A 650 30.34 -46.17 0.98
CA GLU A 650 29.54 -47.39 1.13
C GLU A 650 30.43 -48.65 1.19
N GLU A 651 29.92 -49.71 1.83
CA GLU A 651 30.63 -50.98 1.98
C GLU A 651 30.98 -51.58 0.61
N GLY A 652 32.23 -52.04 0.46
CA GLY A 652 32.72 -52.58 -0.81
C GLY A 652 33.07 -51.54 -1.88
N TYR A 653 32.95 -50.22 -1.61
CA TYR A 653 33.24 -49.17 -2.60
C TYR A 653 34.60 -49.33 -3.29
N TRP A 654 35.67 -49.64 -2.55
CA TRP A 654 37.01 -49.78 -3.14
C TRP A 654 37.13 -50.94 -4.12
N PHE A 655 36.39 -52.02 -3.89
CA PHE A 655 36.27 -53.12 -4.84
C PHE A 655 35.59 -52.63 -6.13
N PHE A 656 34.42 -52.01 -5.99
CA PHE A 656 33.64 -51.52 -7.13
C PHE A 656 34.35 -50.42 -7.92
N LYS A 657 35.03 -49.49 -7.25
CA LYS A 657 35.82 -48.43 -7.88
C LYS A 657 36.85 -48.99 -8.86
N ARG A 658 37.60 -50.03 -8.46
CA ARG A 658 38.57 -50.71 -9.34
C ARG A 658 37.87 -51.45 -10.47
N ARG A 659 36.75 -52.12 -10.20
CA ARG A 659 35.99 -52.83 -11.24
C ARG A 659 35.38 -51.88 -12.27
N TYR A 660 34.91 -50.70 -11.88
CA TYR A 660 34.40 -49.69 -12.80
C TYR A 660 35.50 -49.09 -13.69
N GLN A 661 36.76 -49.07 -13.23
CA GLN A 661 37.90 -48.65 -14.05
C GLN A 661 38.31 -49.71 -15.08
N GLU A 662 38.09 -50.98 -14.76
CA GLU A 662 38.50 -52.11 -15.60
C GLU A 662 37.42 -52.58 -16.58
N ILE A 663 36.14 -52.54 -16.21
CA ILE A 663 35.06 -53.22 -16.94
C ILE A 663 34.21 -52.24 -17.74
N ALA A 664 33.62 -51.26 -17.07
CA ALA A 664 32.78 -50.24 -17.67
C ALA A 664 32.63 -49.04 -16.72
N PRO A 665 32.53 -47.80 -17.24
CA PRO A 665 32.30 -46.61 -16.42
C PRO A 665 31.09 -46.77 -15.50
N SER A 666 31.17 -46.19 -14.30
CA SER A 666 30.09 -46.25 -13.30
C SER A 666 28.73 -45.77 -13.83
N SER A 667 28.72 -44.81 -14.76
CA SER A 667 27.51 -44.33 -15.42
C SER A 667 26.85 -45.40 -16.31
N GLU A 668 27.65 -46.19 -17.03
CA GLU A 668 27.16 -47.27 -17.89
C GLU A 668 26.63 -48.44 -17.04
N MET A 669 27.42 -48.87 -16.05
CA MET A 669 26.99 -49.87 -15.06
C MET A 669 25.66 -49.50 -14.42
N GLN A 670 25.52 -48.22 -14.04
CA GLN A 670 24.29 -47.76 -13.42
C GLN A 670 23.10 -47.75 -14.38
N ALA A 671 23.31 -47.42 -15.66
CA ALA A 671 22.24 -47.38 -16.67
C ALA A 671 21.64 -48.76 -16.95
N TYR A 672 22.45 -49.82 -16.88
CA TYR A 672 21.96 -51.21 -16.95
C TYR A 672 21.12 -51.62 -15.73
N LEU A 673 21.33 -50.99 -14.56
CA LEU A 673 20.76 -51.44 -13.30
C LEU A 673 19.56 -50.60 -12.83
N LEU A 674 19.59 -49.29 -13.06
CA LEU A 674 18.57 -48.33 -12.64
C LEU A 674 18.13 -47.44 -13.81
N PRO A 675 16.84 -47.05 -13.86
CA PRO A 675 16.34 -46.08 -14.82
C PRO A 675 17.19 -44.81 -14.85
N THR A 676 17.58 -44.38 -16.05
CA THR A 676 18.28 -43.12 -16.22
C THR A 676 17.36 -41.93 -15.95
N ASN A 677 17.94 -40.79 -15.62
CA ASN A 677 17.16 -39.56 -15.49
C ASN A 677 16.43 -39.20 -16.79
N ALA A 678 17.05 -39.46 -17.95
CA ALA A 678 16.45 -39.19 -19.26
C ALA A 678 15.17 -40.01 -19.46
N LEU A 679 15.20 -41.31 -19.15
CA LEU A 679 14.02 -42.18 -19.21
C LEU A 679 12.88 -41.67 -18.32
N MET A 680 13.16 -41.38 -17.05
CA MET A 680 12.12 -40.93 -16.10
C MET A 680 11.59 -39.53 -16.42
N LEU A 681 12.45 -38.61 -16.86
CA LEU A 681 12.05 -37.26 -17.27
C LEU A 681 11.27 -37.26 -18.59
N ALA A 682 11.59 -38.16 -19.53
CA ALA A 682 10.82 -38.34 -20.76
C ALA A 682 9.41 -38.87 -20.45
N CYS A 683 9.28 -39.91 -19.62
CA CYS A 683 7.98 -40.43 -19.18
C CYS A 683 7.13 -39.36 -18.50
N ALA A 684 7.75 -38.60 -17.59
CA ALA A 684 7.08 -37.51 -16.91
C ALA A 684 6.65 -36.40 -17.88
N SER A 685 7.48 -36.07 -18.88
CA SER A 685 7.21 -35.02 -19.87
C SER A 685 6.01 -35.35 -20.76
N ILE A 686 5.89 -36.60 -21.24
CA ILE A 686 4.71 -37.06 -21.99
C ILE A 686 3.45 -36.92 -21.11
N TYR A 687 3.50 -37.39 -19.85
CA TYR A 687 2.38 -37.22 -18.93
C TYR A 687 2.00 -35.75 -18.68
N PHE A 688 2.98 -34.85 -18.48
CA PHE A 688 2.70 -33.42 -18.30
C PHE A 688 2.09 -32.77 -19.54
N GLN A 689 2.53 -33.19 -20.72
CA GLN A 689 2.02 -32.72 -22.00
C GLN A 689 0.55 -33.11 -22.20
N GLY A 690 0.21 -34.39 -22.00
CA GLY A 690 -1.15 -34.90 -22.18
C GLY A 690 -2.14 -34.52 -21.08
N SER A 691 -1.70 -34.41 -19.82
CA SER A 691 -2.58 -34.02 -18.71
C SER A 691 -2.76 -32.51 -18.56
N GLY A 692 -1.80 -31.71 -19.02
CA GLY A 692 -1.71 -30.29 -18.71
C GLY A 692 -1.68 -30.00 -17.21
N VAL A 693 -1.32 -30.98 -16.37
CA VAL A 693 -1.34 -30.83 -14.92
C VAL A 693 -0.27 -29.83 -14.49
N ASN A 694 -0.55 -29.06 -13.44
CA ASN A 694 0.46 -28.18 -12.86
C ASN A 694 1.69 -28.99 -12.43
N LEU A 695 2.90 -28.53 -12.81
CA LEU A 695 4.15 -29.24 -12.55
C LEU A 695 4.30 -29.71 -11.08
N PRO A 696 4.00 -28.90 -10.03
CA PRO A 696 4.10 -29.37 -8.65
C PRO A 696 3.15 -30.52 -8.31
N VAL A 697 1.99 -30.59 -8.97
CA VAL A 697 1.00 -31.64 -8.72
C VAL A 697 1.40 -32.93 -9.42
N GLY A 698 1.77 -32.88 -10.70
CA GLY A 698 2.20 -34.09 -11.42
C GLY A 698 3.50 -34.69 -10.86
N ARG A 699 4.43 -33.86 -10.37
CA ARG A 699 5.64 -34.32 -9.65
C ARG A 699 5.33 -35.03 -8.33
N GLY A 700 4.15 -34.78 -7.75
CA GLY A 700 3.69 -35.37 -6.49
C GLY A 700 2.81 -36.60 -6.68
N LEU A 701 2.69 -37.13 -7.91
CA LEU A 701 1.94 -38.36 -8.14
C LEU A 701 2.57 -39.53 -7.40
N LEU A 702 1.70 -40.33 -6.78
CA LEU A 702 2.07 -41.58 -6.12
C LEU A 702 2.05 -42.72 -7.13
N GLU A 703 2.79 -43.80 -6.88
CA GLU A 703 2.76 -45.02 -7.70
C GLU A 703 1.32 -45.53 -7.95
N LYS A 704 0.48 -45.47 -6.92
CA LYS A 704 -0.94 -45.89 -6.96
C LYS A 704 -1.86 -44.93 -7.72
N CYS A 705 -1.31 -43.89 -8.36
CA CYS A 705 -2.13 -42.92 -9.11
C CYS A 705 -2.73 -43.53 -10.38
N TYR A 706 -2.04 -44.48 -11.02
CA TYR A 706 -2.46 -45.10 -12.28
C TYR A 706 -3.37 -46.31 -11.99
N GLN A 707 -4.63 -46.21 -12.41
CA GLN A 707 -5.71 -47.12 -12.02
C GLN A 707 -6.57 -47.51 -13.24
N PRO A 708 -7.22 -48.68 -13.22
CA PRO A 708 -8.26 -48.99 -14.21
C PRO A 708 -9.43 -48.00 -14.10
N SER A 709 -10.01 -47.62 -15.24
CA SER A 709 -11.27 -46.89 -15.31
C SER A 709 -12.45 -47.87 -15.33
N ASN A 710 -13.66 -47.36 -15.10
CA ASN A 710 -14.89 -48.12 -15.33
C ASN A 710 -15.10 -48.40 -16.82
N ASP A 711 -14.59 -47.52 -17.69
CA ASP A 711 -14.50 -47.76 -19.12
C ASP A 711 -13.20 -48.51 -19.45
N LYS A 712 -13.33 -49.68 -20.12
CA LYS A 712 -12.21 -50.55 -20.48
C LYS A 712 -11.25 -49.92 -21.48
N ASN A 713 -11.70 -48.93 -22.25
CA ASN A 713 -10.87 -48.23 -23.24
C ASN A 713 -10.01 -47.14 -22.60
N TYR A 714 -10.24 -46.81 -21.33
CA TYR A 714 -9.56 -45.74 -20.63
C TYR A 714 -8.84 -46.19 -19.36
N ARG A 715 -7.81 -45.45 -19.00
CA ARG A 715 -7.09 -45.52 -17.74
C ARG A 715 -7.33 -44.25 -16.96
N ARG A 716 -7.44 -44.40 -15.65
CA ARG A 716 -7.69 -43.30 -14.72
C ARG A 716 -6.40 -42.97 -13.98
N VAL A 717 -6.01 -41.69 -13.98
CA VAL A 717 -4.90 -41.18 -13.18
C VAL A 717 -5.43 -40.27 -12.08
N VAL A 718 -5.14 -40.60 -10.81
CA VAL A 718 -5.61 -39.83 -9.64
C VAL A 718 -4.42 -39.18 -8.91
N GLY A 719 -4.37 -37.85 -8.93
CA GLY A 719 -3.43 -37.04 -8.15
C GLY A 719 -4.12 -36.26 -7.04
N PHE A 720 -3.35 -35.60 -6.17
CA PHE A 720 -3.89 -34.77 -5.07
C PHE A 720 -3.28 -33.37 -5.07
N LYS A 721 -4.13 -32.34 -5.04
CA LYS A 721 -3.68 -30.95 -5.01
C LYS A 721 -3.48 -30.48 -3.56
N ALA A 722 -2.24 -30.57 -3.07
CA ALA A 722 -1.90 -30.17 -1.69
C ALA A 722 -2.34 -28.73 -1.32
N LYS A 723 -2.28 -27.78 -2.27
CA LYS A 723 -2.71 -26.39 -2.06
C LYS A 723 -4.23 -26.18 -2.04
N ALA A 724 -5.01 -27.14 -2.54
CA ALA A 724 -6.47 -27.07 -2.59
C ALA A 724 -7.11 -28.05 -1.59
N LYS A 725 -6.52 -28.17 -0.39
CA LYS A 725 -6.98 -29.08 0.67
C LYS A 725 -7.09 -30.55 0.24
N GLY A 726 -6.25 -30.98 -0.72
CA GLY A 726 -6.22 -32.37 -1.17
C GLY A 726 -7.34 -32.77 -2.13
N LYS A 727 -8.00 -31.81 -2.81
CA LYS A 727 -8.93 -32.15 -3.90
C LYS A 727 -8.25 -33.09 -4.91
N PRO A 728 -8.89 -34.23 -5.27
CA PRO A 728 -8.33 -35.15 -6.24
C PRO A 728 -8.34 -34.50 -7.62
N ILE A 729 -7.28 -34.76 -8.39
CA ILE A 729 -7.21 -34.44 -9.81
C ILE A 729 -7.32 -35.75 -10.57
N ILE A 730 -8.34 -35.88 -11.41
CA ILE A 730 -8.60 -37.11 -12.16
C ILE A 730 -8.40 -36.84 -13.66
N TYR A 731 -7.58 -37.65 -14.31
CA TYR A 731 -7.42 -37.66 -15.77
C TYR A 731 -7.80 -39.01 -16.32
N TYR A 732 -8.38 -39.00 -17.52
CA TYR A 732 -8.69 -40.21 -18.29
C TYR A 732 -7.85 -40.17 -19.56
N PHE A 733 -7.13 -41.25 -19.82
CA PHE A 733 -6.33 -41.44 -21.03
C PHE A 733 -6.75 -42.73 -21.71
N GLU A 734 -6.80 -42.73 -23.04
CA GLU A 734 -7.04 -43.96 -23.79
C GLU A 734 -5.91 -44.95 -23.53
N VAL A 735 -6.23 -46.24 -23.43
CA VAL A 735 -5.24 -47.30 -23.10
C VAL A 735 -4.05 -47.30 -24.08
N ARG A 736 -4.26 -46.94 -25.35
CA ARG A 736 -3.23 -46.93 -26.39
C ARG A 736 -2.51 -45.59 -26.55
N SER A 737 -2.82 -44.60 -25.72
CA SER A 737 -2.18 -43.29 -25.75
C SER A 737 -0.72 -43.33 -25.30
N ASP A 738 0.06 -42.35 -25.75
CA ASP A 738 1.46 -42.19 -25.36
C ASP A 738 1.61 -41.98 -23.85
N GLU A 739 0.65 -41.30 -23.23
CA GLU A 739 0.59 -41.05 -21.79
C GLU A 739 0.46 -42.36 -21.01
N CYS A 740 -0.44 -43.25 -21.43
CA CYS A 740 -0.58 -44.57 -20.81
C CYS A 740 0.70 -45.39 -20.94
N LEU A 741 1.30 -45.44 -22.13
CA LEU A 741 2.55 -46.16 -22.36
C LEU A 741 3.69 -45.61 -21.49
N ALA A 742 3.85 -44.29 -21.42
CA ALA A 742 4.85 -43.62 -20.58
C ALA A 742 4.63 -43.89 -19.08
N LEU A 743 3.38 -43.88 -18.62
CA LEU A 743 3.03 -44.20 -17.23
C LEU A 743 3.28 -45.66 -16.91
N GLU A 744 2.98 -46.59 -17.81
CA GLU A 744 3.27 -48.02 -17.64
C GLU A 744 4.77 -48.29 -17.57
N VAL A 745 5.57 -47.64 -18.41
CA VAL A 745 7.03 -47.70 -18.35
C VAL A 745 7.55 -47.15 -17.02
N ALA A 746 7.09 -45.96 -16.60
CA ALA A 746 7.50 -45.36 -15.33
C ALA A 746 7.04 -46.17 -14.12
N LEU A 747 5.89 -46.85 -14.20
CA LEU A 747 5.42 -47.77 -13.17
C LEU A 747 6.31 -49.02 -13.11
N LYS A 748 6.54 -49.70 -14.23
CA LYS A 748 7.32 -50.93 -14.31
C LYS A 748 8.79 -50.70 -13.92
N TRP A 749 9.47 -49.80 -14.60
CA TRP A 749 10.90 -49.60 -14.46
C TRP A 749 11.26 -48.63 -13.33
N GLY A 750 10.42 -47.63 -13.07
CA GLY A 750 10.60 -46.73 -11.93
C GLY A 750 10.55 -47.44 -10.57
N LYS A 751 10.01 -48.67 -10.52
CA LYS A 751 10.08 -49.54 -9.33
C LYS A 751 11.52 -49.69 -8.85
N TYR A 752 12.48 -49.87 -9.76
CA TYR A 752 13.88 -50.04 -9.37
C TYR A 752 14.43 -48.80 -8.66
N LEU A 753 13.95 -47.59 -8.97
CA LEU A 753 14.30 -46.39 -8.21
C LEU A 753 13.59 -46.33 -6.87
N ARG A 754 12.32 -46.76 -6.80
CA ARG A 754 11.52 -46.79 -5.57
C ARG A 754 12.12 -47.74 -4.54
N ASP A 755 12.56 -48.93 -4.95
CA ASP A 755 13.14 -49.98 -4.09
C ASP A 755 14.41 -49.54 -3.35
N VAL A 756 15.10 -48.51 -3.85
CA VAL A 756 16.31 -47.91 -3.25
C VAL A 756 16.16 -46.43 -2.89
N ALA A 757 14.95 -45.88 -3.02
CA ALA A 757 14.64 -44.52 -2.60
C ALA A 757 14.60 -44.42 -1.06
N PRO A 758 14.84 -43.22 -0.50
CA PRO A 758 14.53 -42.95 0.90
C PRO A 758 13.04 -43.21 1.21
N PRO A 759 12.68 -43.62 2.45
CA PRO A 759 11.29 -43.95 2.82
C PRO A 759 10.28 -42.82 2.50
N GLU A 760 10.71 -41.56 2.58
CA GLU A 760 9.89 -40.39 2.24
C GLU A 760 9.53 -40.26 0.75
N HIS A 761 10.16 -41.04 -0.12
CA HIS A 761 10.04 -40.95 -1.58
C HIS A 761 9.66 -42.27 -2.26
N GLU A 762 9.68 -43.38 -1.54
CA GLU A 762 9.38 -44.73 -2.03
C GLU A 762 8.03 -44.79 -2.77
N GLY A 763 7.02 -44.04 -2.32
CA GLY A 763 5.69 -44.07 -2.92
C GLY A 763 5.48 -43.20 -4.16
N LEU A 764 6.50 -42.48 -4.67
CA LEU A 764 6.33 -41.51 -5.76
C LEU A 764 6.50 -42.14 -7.15
N MET A 765 5.65 -41.73 -8.09
CA MET A 765 5.66 -42.19 -9.48
C MET A 765 6.95 -41.78 -10.22
N PHE A 766 7.39 -40.54 -10.02
CA PHE A 766 8.47 -39.93 -10.79
C PHE A 766 9.67 -39.57 -9.91
N LEU A 767 10.69 -40.42 -9.96
CA LEU A 767 11.96 -40.27 -9.26
C LEU A 767 13.11 -40.00 -10.22
N GLN A 768 14.19 -39.41 -9.72
CA GLN A 768 15.45 -39.18 -10.44
C GLN A 768 16.64 -39.41 -9.52
N LYS A 769 17.80 -39.72 -10.12
CA LYS A 769 19.09 -39.82 -9.44
C LYS A 769 19.87 -38.50 -9.55
N VAL A 770 20.26 -37.91 -8.43
CA VAL A 770 21.14 -36.73 -8.39
C VAL A 770 22.35 -37.03 -7.50
N GLY A 771 23.49 -37.28 -8.15
CA GLY A 771 24.67 -37.83 -7.48
C GLY A 771 24.36 -39.20 -6.86
N PRO A 772 24.63 -39.41 -5.55
CA PRO A 772 24.31 -40.66 -4.86
C PRO A 772 22.85 -40.80 -4.42
N ARG A 773 22.04 -39.73 -4.54
CA ARG A 773 20.70 -39.67 -3.95
C ARG A 773 19.61 -39.92 -4.97
N ILE A 774 18.56 -40.62 -4.55
CA ILE A 774 17.31 -40.75 -5.29
C ILE A 774 16.31 -39.78 -4.66
N GLN A 775 15.70 -38.94 -5.48
CA GLN A 775 14.79 -37.89 -5.05
C GLN A 775 13.69 -37.67 -6.08
N PRO A 776 12.59 -36.96 -5.75
CA PRO A 776 11.56 -36.64 -6.71
C PRO A 776 12.13 -35.82 -7.86
N ILE A 777 11.54 -35.97 -9.06
CA ILE A 777 11.83 -35.06 -10.16
C ILE A 777 11.63 -33.63 -9.66
N ASN A 778 12.61 -32.75 -9.88
CA ASN A 778 12.57 -31.37 -9.46
C ASN A 778 12.35 -30.44 -10.65
N GLN A 779 11.74 -29.27 -10.43
CA GLN A 779 11.35 -28.35 -11.51
C GLN A 779 12.57 -27.85 -12.30
N TYR A 780 13.70 -27.64 -11.63
CA TYR A 780 14.93 -27.19 -12.26
C TYR A 780 15.49 -28.27 -13.20
N GLY A 781 15.55 -29.52 -12.75
CA GLY A 781 16.00 -30.67 -13.52
C GLY A 781 15.11 -30.92 -14.73
N LEU A 782 13.79 -30.88 -14.55
CA LEU A 782 12.82 -31.00 -15.66
C LEU A 782 12.99 -29.88 -16.68
N ARG A 783 13.16 -28.63 -16.23
CA ARG A 783 13.41 -27.49 -17.12
C ARG A 783 14.71 -27.66 -17.91
N LYS A 784 15.81 -28.00 -17.23
CA LYS A 784 17.11 -28.20 -17.87
C LYS A 784 17.06 -29.34 -18.88
N PHE A 785 16.42 -30.46 -18.52
CA PHE A 785 16.22 -31.58 -19.44
C PHE A 785 15.41 -31.19 -20.67
N PHE A 786 14.29 -30.48 -20.47
CA PHE A 786 13.46 -30.00 -21.57
C PHE A 786 14.23 -29.05 -22.49
N GLU A 787 14.98 -28.09 -21.93
CA GLU A 787 15.83 -27.17 -22.69
C GLU A 787 16.92 -27.91 -23.49
N GLN A 788 17.52 -28.94 -22.91
CA GLN A 788 18.48 -29.81 -23.58
C GLN A 788 17.85 -30.60 -24.74
N GLN A 789 16.69 -31.22 -24.54
CA GLN A 789 16.03 -31.96 -25.61
C GLN A 789 15.55 -31.04 -26.73
N ARG A 790 14.96 -29.89 -26.37
CA ARG A 790 14.56 -28.85 -27.33
C ARG A 790 15.70 -28.43 -28.24
N SER A 791 16.92 -28.25 -27.71
CA SER A 791 18.08 -27.88 -28.52
C SER A 791 18.57 -28.97 -29.48
N THR A 792 18.07 -30.20 -29.36
CA THR A 792 18.42 -31.34 -30.21
C THR A 792 17.34 -31.69 -31.24
N ILE A 793 16.18 -31.03 -31.19
CA ILE A 793 15.06 -31.29 -32.10
C ILE A 793 15.12 -30.26 -33.22
N ASP A 794 15.29 -30.76 -34.45
CA ASP A 794 15.30 -29.95 -35.66
C ASP A 794 13.94 -29.24 -35.87
N GLY A 795 13.98 -27.94 -36.12
CA GLY A 795 12.82 -27.07 -36.33
C GLY A 795 12.32 -26.32 -35.10
N ILE A 796 12.76 -26.66 -33.87
CA ILE A 796 12.37 -25.95 -32.63
C ILE A 796 13.55 -25.56 -31.72
N GLU A 797 14.78 -25.79 -32.18
CA GLU A 797 16.01 -25.55 -31.44
C GLU A 797 16.23 -24.07 -31.08
N GLN A 798 15.65 -23.15 -31.86
CA GLN A 798 15.70 -21.70 -31.63
C GLN A 798 14.45 -21.11 -30.95
N VAL A 799 13.40 -21.93 -30.76
CA VAL A 799 12.13 -21.52 -30.18
C VAL A 799 12.18 -21.71 -28.67
N ALA A 800 12.12 -20.66 -27.86
CA ALA A 800 12.34 -20.71 -26.40
C ALA A 800 11.18 -21.35 -25.59
N LEU A 801 10.78 -22.57 -25.93
CA LEU A 801 9.73 -23.35 -25.28
C LEU A 801 10.15 -23.80 -23.88
N THR A 802 9.18 -23.88 -22.96
CA THR A 802 9.42 -24.30 -21.57
C THR A 802 8.31 -25.22 -21.05
N PRO A 803 8.58 -26.10 -20.05
CA PRO A 803 7.57 -26.99 -19.46
C PRO A 803 6.33 -26.30 -18.88
N GLN A 804 6.41 -25.02 -18.52
CA GLN A 804 5.25 -24.29 -17.95
C GLN A 804 4.18 -24.00 -19.00
N MET A 805 4.54 -24.09 -20.29
CA MET A 805 3.66 -23.79 -21.42
C MET A 805 2.75 -24.96 -21.78
N TRP A 806 3.04 -26.21 -21.36
CA TRP A 806 2.19 -27.38 -21.66
C TRP A 806 0.72 -27.20 -21.27
N ARG A 807 0.46 -26.64 -20.08
CA ARG A 807 -0.91 -26.39 -19.61
C ARG A 807 -1.62 -25.34 -20.48
N PRO A 808 -1.10 -24.11 -20.65
CA PRO A 808 -1.61 -23.17 -21.65
C PRO A 808 -1.87 -23.78 -23.04
N THR A 809 -0.94 -24.58 -23.54
CA THR A 809 -1.03 -25.23 -24.85
C THR A 809 -2.20 -26.19 -24.92
N LEU A 810 -2.33 -27.12 -23.96
CA LEU A 810 -3.42 -28.10 -23.94
C LEU A 810 -4.79 -27.41 -23.79
N LEU A 811 -4.88 -26.40 -22.92
CA LEU A 811 -6.13 -25.66 -22.71
C LEU A 811 -6.55 -24.85 -23.94
N LEU A 812 -5.58 -24.26 -24.65
CA LEU A 812 -5.83 -23.56 -25.90
C LEU A 812 -6.27 -24.53 -27.00
N LEU A 813 -5.58 -25.66 -27.15
CA LEU A 813 -5.93 -26.69 -28.13
C LEU A 813 -7.35 -27.23 -27.89
N ALA A 814 -7.67 -27.60 -26.64
CA ALA A 814 -9.00 -28.07 -26.29
C ALA A 814 -10.09 -27.02 -26.55
N ALA A 815 -9.80 -25.73 -26.32
CA ALA A 815 -10.73 -24.66 -26.64
C ALA A 815 -10.91 -24.51 -28.15
N ILE A 816 -9.84 -24.57 -28.95
CA ILE A 816 -9.91 -24.52 -30.42
C ILE A 816 -10.73 -25.69 -30.98
N ASP A 817 -10.44 -26.92 -30.53
CA ASP A 817 -11.12 -28.14 -30.98
C ASP A 817 -12.63 -28.12 -30.64
N ASN A 818 -13.02 -27.42 -29.58
CA ASN A 818 -14.42 -27.22 -29.19
C ASN A 818 -15.03 -25.93 -29.74
N GLY A 819 -14.47 -25.39 -30.83
CA GLY A 819 -14.97 -24.18 -31.45
C GLY A 819 -14.92 -23.00 -30.48
N GLY A 820 -13.83 -22.74 -29.77
CA GLY A 820 -13.72 -21.65 -28.80
C GLY A 820 -14.62 -21.77 -27.55
N LYS A 821 -15.37 -22.86 -27.36
CA LYS A 821 -16.14 -23.08 -26.12
C LYS A 821 -15.19 -23.42 -24.98
N LEU A 822 -15.28 -22.66 -23.89
CA LEU A 822 -14.34 -22.79 -22.76
C LEU A 822 -14.69 -23.91 -21.78
N GLY A 823 -15.91 -24.46 -21.84
CA GLY A 823 -16.39 -25.46 -20.88
C GLY A 823 -15.49 -26.70 -20.80
N VAL A 824 -15.08 -27.26 -21.95
CA VAL A 824 -14.18 -28.42 -21.99
C VAL A 824 -12.79 -28.06 -21.47
N ALA A 825 -12.25 -26.90 -21.84
CA ALA A 825 -10.97 -26.43 -21.33
C ALA A 825 -11.01 -26.16 -19.80
N LEU A 826 -12.12 -25.65 -19.28
CA LEU A 826 -12.35 -25.46 -17.83
C LEU A 826 -12.41 -26.79 -17.09
N ALA A 827 -13.11 -27.78 -17.66
CA ALA A 827 -13.20 -29.13 -17.13
C ALA A 827 -11.84 -29.83 -17.11
N LEU A 828 -11.06 -29.75 -18.19
CA LEU A 828 -9.68 -30.27 -18.26
C LEU A 828 -8.75 -29.54 -17.27
N ALA A 829 -8.95 -28.24 -17.10
CA ALA A 829 -8.21 -27.47 -16.10
C ALA A 829 -8.65 -27.79 -14.66
N GLN A 830 -9.84 -28.37 -14.47
CA GLN A 830 -10.52 -28.54 -13.19
C GLN A 830 -10.57 -27.23 -12.40
N HIS A 831 -10.95 -26.16 -13.11
CA HIS A 831 -11.11 -24.82 -12.57
C HIS A 831 -12.59 -24.50 -12.34
N THR A 832 -12.86 -23.63 -11.38
CA THR A 832 -14.13 -22.89 -11.31
C THR A 832 -14.05 -21.67 -12.23
N GLU A 833 -15.18 -21.14 -12.69
CA GLU A 833 -15.25 -20.04 -13.69
C GLU A 833 -14.36 -18.83 -13.35
N GLY A 834 -14.25 -18.46 -12.06
CA GLY A 834 -13.43 -17.32 -11.61
C GLY A 834 -11.89 -17.48 -11.64
N VAL A 835 -11.33 -18.67 -11.92
CA VAL A 835 -9.87 -18.93 -11.80
C VAL A 835 -9.13 -18.81 -13.15
N SER A 836 -9.85 -18.53 -14.24
CA SER A 836 -9.42 -19.01 -15.56
C SER A 836 -9.26 -17.96 -16.66
N GLY A 837 -9.64 -16.70 -16.44
CA GLY A 837 -9.63 -15.67 -17.49
C GLY A 837 -8.29 -15.53 -18.24
N HIS A 838 -7.17 -15.70 -17.53
CA HIS A 838 -5.82 -15.61 -18.10
C HIS A 838 -5.42 -16.75 -19.05
N TYR A 839 -6.14 -17.88 -19.08
CA TYR A 839 -5.86 -18.97 -20.03
C TYR A 839 -6.63 -18.82 -21.34
N TYR A 840 -7.72 -18.07 -21.33
CA TYR A 840 -8.67 -18.01 -22.44
C TYR A 840 -8.67 -16.69 -23.18
N ASP A 841 -8.12 -15.64 -22.56
CA ASP A 841 -7.87 -14.37 -23.22
C ASP A 841 -6.65 -14.45 -24.16
N ARG A 842 -6.81 -15.16 -25.29
CA ARG A 842 -5.75 -15.45 -26.27
C ARG A 842 -6.19 -15.12 -27.68
N MET A 843 -5.24 -14.67 -28.51
CA MET A 843 -5.52 -14.18 -29.87
C MET A 843 -6.31 -15.18 -30.75
N PRO A 844 -5.96 -16.49 -30.82
CA PRO A 844 -6.72 -17.43 -31.65
C PRO A 844 -8.20 -17.53 -31.23
N LEU A 845 -8.47 -17.55 -29.92
CA LEU A 845 -9.83 -17.63 -29.40
C LEU A 845 -10.60 -16.32 -29.64
N ARG A 846 -9.94 -15.17 -29.47
CA ARG A 846 -10.53 -13.86 -29.82
C ARG A 846 -10.92 -13.80 -31.29
N LEU A 847 -10.06 -14.27 -32.21
CA LEU A 847 -10.38 -14.34 -33.63
C LEU A 847 -11.61 -15.23 -33.90
N MET A 848 -11.71 -16.39 -33.27
CA MET A 848 -12.90 -17.26 -33.38
C MET A 848 -14.17 -16.56 -32.88
N HIS A 849 -14.10 -15.86 -31.74
CA HIS A 849 -15.23 -15.12 -31.20
C HIS A 849 -15.63 -13.92 -32.08
N GLU A 850 -14.67 -13.21 -32.66
CA GLU A 850 -14.93 -12.11 -33.59
C GLU A 850 -15.59 -12.57 -34.87
N VAL A 851 -15.12 -13.67 -35.48
CA VAL A 851 -15.78 -14.27 -36.65
C VAL A 851 -17.24 -14.59 -36.34
N ARG A 852 -17.52 -15.12 -35.15
CA ARG A 852 -18.89 -15.40 -34.70
C ARG A 852 -19.72 -14.15 -34.45
N LEU A 853 -19.15 -13.15 -33.78
CA LEU A 853 -19.83 -11.87 -33.53
C LEU A 853 -20.15 -11.17 -34.84
N ARG A 854 -19.25 -11.23 -35.82
CA ARG A 854 -19.48 -10.71 -37.17
C ARG A 854 -20.58 -11.48 -37.88
N TYR A 855 -20.50 -12.81 -37.90
CA TYR A 855 -21.55 -13.63 -38.48
C TYR A 855 -22.91 -13.30 -37.85
N PHE A 856 -22.99 -13.25 -36.52
CA PHE A 856 -24.19 -12.83 -35.80
C PHE A 856 -24.68 -11.42 -36.19
N LYS A 857 -23.77 -10.43 -36.29
CA LYS A 857 -24.12 -9.07 -36.73
C LYS A 857 -24.65 -9.05 -38.16
N GLU A 858 -24.06 -9.81 -39.08
CA GLU A 858 -24.51 -9.90 -40.46
C GLU A 858 -25.90 -10.55 -40.58
N LEU A 859 -26.19 -11.54 -39.73
CA LEU A 859 -27.50 -12.16 -39.61
C LEU A 859 -28.53 -11.20 -39.00
N LEU A 860 -28.18 -10.51 -37.91
CA LEU A 860 -29.03 -9.51 -37.27
C LEU A 860 -29.30 -8.31 -38.20
N GLU A 861 -28.30 -7.86 -38.94
CA GLU A 861 -28.42 -6.80 -39.95
C GLU A 861 -29.43 -7.21 -41.02
N ALA A 862 -29.34 -8.44 -41.54
CA ALA A 862 -30.30 -8.96 -42.51
C ALA A 862 -31.73 -9.04 -41.93
N ALA A 863 -31.87 -9.52 -40.68
CA ALA A 863 -33.15 -9.62 -39.99
C ALA A 863 -33.82 -8.24 -39.78
N VAL A 864 -33.05 -7.24 -39.33
CA VAL A 864 -33.54 -5.87 -39.09
C VAL A 864 -33.88 -5.16 -40.41
N ILE A 865 -33.05 -5.30 -41.43
CA ILE A 865 -33.20 -4.57 -42.70
C ILE A 865 -34.32 -5.14 -43.55
N HIS A 866 -34.56 -6.45 -43.49
CA HIS A 866 -35.70 -7.07 -44.14
C HIS A 866 -37.04 -6.48 -43.68
N ALA A 867 -37.14 -6.04 -42.42
CA ALA A 867 -38.35 -5.43 -41.87
C ALA A 867 -38.63 -4.00 -42.41
N VAL A 868 -37.69 -3.38 -43.13
CA VAL A 868 -37.83 -2.00 -43.63
C VAL A 868 -37.90 -1.98 -45.16
N PRO A 869 -39.05 -1.59 -45.76
CA PRO A 869 -39.23 -1.59 -47.21
C PRO A 869 -38.20 -0.72 -47.94
N GLY A 870 -37.48 -1.30 -48.92
CA GLY A 870 -36.51 -0.59 -49.75
C GLY A 870 -35.11 -0.39 -49.14
N SER A 871 -34.93 -0.72 -47.86
CA SER A 871 -33.64 -0.57 -47.16
C SER A 871 -32.47 -1.41 -47.68
N PRO A 872 -32.63 -2.60 -48.30
CA PRO A 872 -31.54 -3.31 -48.96
C PRO A 872 -30.71 -2.47 -49.94
N ALA A 873 -31.36 -1.58 -50.69
CA ALA A 873 -30.70 -0.73 -51.68
C ALA A 873 -29.91 0.43 -51.05
N TYR A 874 -30.29 0.89 -49.85
CA TYR A 874 -29.65 2.03 -49.17
C TYR A 874 -28.29 1.68 -48.54
N ILE A 875 -28.06 0.40 -48.24
CA ILE A 875 -26.84 -0.13 -47.63
C ILE A 875 -25.94 -0.86 -48.65
N GLY A 876 -26.34 -0.89 -49.93
CA GLY A 876 -25.56 -1.52 -51.00
C GLY A 876 -25.51 -3.05 -50.94
N LEU A 877 -26.45 -3.72 -50.26
CA LEU A 877 -26.52 -5.18 -50.24
C LEU A 877 -27.42 -5.71 -51.36
N ASP A 878 -26.97 -6.75 -52.06
CA ASP A 878 -27.78 -7.37 -53.09
C ASP A 878 -28.91 -8.22 -52.46
N PRO A 879 -30.10 -8.30 -53.11
CA PRO A 879 -31.23 -9.04 -52.56
C PRO A 879 -30.98 -10.53 -52.32
N LYS A 880 -30.09 -11.19 -53.08
CA LYS A 880 -29.79 -12.62 -52.89
C LYS A 880 -28.98 -12.85 -51.63
N THR A 881 -28.03 -11.96 -51.33
CA THR A 881 -27.24 -12.03 -50.09
C THR A 881 -28.11 -11.82 -48.86
N ILE A 882 -29.11 -10.92 -48.91
CA ILE A 882 -30.05 -10.71 -47.81
C ILE A 882 -30.94 -11.94 -47.61
N HIS A 883 -31.51 -12.51 -48.68
CA HIS A 883 -32.33 -13.72 -48.55
C HIS A 883 -31.55 -14.91 -47.98
N ARG A 884 -30.29 -15.10 -48.41
CA ARG A 884 -29.42 -16.14 -47.83
C ARG A 884 -29.15 -15.88 -46.34
N ARG A 885 -28.73 -14.67 -45.98
CA ARG A 885 -28.47 -14.32 -44.57
C ARG A 885 -29.72 -14.38 -43.70
N LEU A 886 -30.89 -14.11 -44.26
CA LEU A 886 -32.16 -14.21 -43.53
C LEU A 886 -32.54 -15.68 -43.28
N ALA A 887 -32.33 -16.56 -44.27
CA ALA A 887 -32.46 -18.01 -44.06
C ALA A 887 -31.49 -18.50 -42.99
N ASP A 888 -30.21 -18.15 -43.12
CA ASP A 888 -29.19 -18.47 -42.11
C ASP A 888 -29.54 -17.90 -40.71
N ALA A 889 -30.21 -16.74 -40.63
CA ALA A 889 -30.61 -16.10 -39.37
C ALA A 889 -31.77 -16.84 -38.67
N ILE A 890 -32.69 -17.38 -39.48
CA ILE A 890 -33.80 -18.23 -39.01
C ILE A 890 -33.21 -19.54 -38.46
N ASP A 891 -32.30 -20.17 -39.21
CA ASP A 891 -31.68 -21.45 -38.86
C ASP A 891 -30.88 -21.40 -37.53
N VAL A 892 -30.29 -20.25 -37.17
CA VAL A 892 -29.54 -20.07 -35.90
C VAL A 892 -30.35 -19.54 -34.73
N GLY A 893 -31.68 -19.47 -34.85
CA GLY A 893 -32.57 -19.08 -33.76
C GLY A 893 -32.70 -17.57 -33.49
N ILE A 894 -32.30 -16.70 -34.44
CA ILE A 894 -32.68 -15.27 -34.44
C ILE A 894 -34.12 -15.15 -35.00
N GLY A 895 -35.00 -16.06 -34.56
CA GLY A 895 -36.37 -16.26 -35.06
C GLY A 895 -37.47 -15.64 -34.20
N ILE A 896 -37.09 -14.92 -33.13
CA ILE A 896 -38.03 -14.10 -32.34
C ILE A 896 -37.98 -12.67 -32.87
N ALA A 897 -38.96 -12.32 -33.70
CA ALA A 897 -39.06 -10.99 -34.29
C ALA A 897 -40.16 -10.17 -33.61
N CYS A 898 -39.98 -8.85 -33.54
CA CYS A 898 -41.03 -7.93 -33.10
C CYS A 898 -41.83 -7.46 -34.32
N ALA A 899 -43.13 -7.79 -34.36
CA ALA A 899 -44.03 -7.40 -35.43
C ALA A 899 -44.24 -5.88 -35.52
N ASP A 900 -44.18 -5.17 -34.38
CA ASP A 900 -44.16 -3.70 -34.33
C ASP A 900 -43.31 -3.18 -33.16
N PRO A 901 -42.09 -2.67 -33.41
CA PRO A 901 -41.21 -2.17 -32.37
C PRO A 901 -41.66 -0.83 -31.76
N TYR A 902 -42.75 -0.21 -32.24
CA TYR A 902 -43.25 1.09 -31.77
C TYR A 902 -44.56 1.02 -30.96
N GLU A 903 -45.21 -0.14 -30.86
CA GLU A 903 -46.53 -0.25 -30.23
C GLU A 903 -46.51 0.14 -28.74
N HIS A 904 -45.46 -0.25 -28.00
CA HIS A 904 -45.36 0.00 -26.56
C HIS A 904 -45.22 1.47 -26.16
N SER A 905 -44.82 2.33 -27.10
CA SER A 905 -44.59 3.76 -26.89
C SER A 905 -45.59 4.65 -27.62
N ALA A 906 -46.69 4.07 -28.13
CA ALA A 906 -47.67 4.76 -28.98
C ALA A 906 -47.00 5.52 -30.15
N GLY A 907 -45.96 4.94 -30.75
CA GLY A 907 -45.25 5.54 -31.88
C GLY A 907 -44.14 6.54 -31.54
N GLN A 908 -43.79 6.76 -30.27
CA GLN A 908 -42.84 7.81 -29.88
C GLN A 908 -41.39 7.33 -29.72
N SER A 909 -41.14 6.05 -29.46
CA SER A 909 -39.78 5.49 -29.32
C SER A 909 -39.72 3.98 -29.58
N VAL A 910 -38.58 3.47 -30.06
CA VAL A 910 -38.37 2.02 -30.20
C VAL A 910 -38.46 1.35 -28.82
N CYS A 911 -39.13 0.20 -28.73
CA CYS A 911 -39.24 -0.59 -27.51
C CYS A 911 -37.85 -0.93 -26.95
N ASP A 912 -37.62 -0.62 -25.68
CA ASP A 912 -36.35 -0.79 -24.97
C ASP A 912 -36.42 -1.88 -23.87
N LYS A 913 -37.53 -2.62 -23.80
CA LYS A 913 -37.77 -3.64 -22.77
C LYS A 913 -37.37 -5.04 -23.23
N LEU A 914 -36.82 -5.82 -22.28
CA LEU A 914 -36.34 -7.19 -22.48
C LEU A 914 -37.40 -8.28 -22.15
N ASP A 915 -38.65 -7.90 -21.86
CA ASP A 915 -39.75 -8.82 -21.51
C ASP A 915 -40.56 -9.29 -22.72
N CYS A 916 -39.90 -9.55 -23.85
CA CYS A 916 -40.54 -9.88 -25.14
C CYS A 916 -41.52 -11.07 -25.06
N PHE A 917 -41.30 -12.02 -24.16
CA PHE A 917 -42.21 -13.16 -23.91
C PHE A 917 -43.60 -12.76 -23.37
N ARG A 918 -43.77 -11.51 -22.90
CA ARG A 918 -45.07 -10.91 -22.52
C ARG A 918 -45.62 -9.96 -23.59
N CYS A 919 -44.87 -9.70 -24.65
CA CYS A 919 -45.22 -8.76 -25.70
C CYS A 919 -46.15 -9.41 -26.73
N LYS A 920 -47.28 -8.77 -27.04
CA LYS A 920 -48.24 -9.25 -28.05
C LYS A 920 -47.72 -9.21 -29.49
N GLN A 921 -46.59 -8.53 -29.71
CA GLN A 921 -45.93 -8.40 -31.02
C GLN A 921 -44.77 -9.39 -31.19
N MET A 922 -44.57 -10.32 -30.26
CA MET A 922 -43.56 -11.37 -30.40
C MET A 922 -44.02 -12.37 -31.47
N MET A 923 -43.21 -12.57 -32.51
CA MET A 923 -43.38 -13.60 -33.52
C MET A 923 -42.35 -14.70 -33.33
N ILE A 924 -42.75 -15.95 -33.48
CA ILE A 924 -41.87 -17.13 -33.47
C ILE A 924 -41.98 -17.80 -34.84
N SER A 925 -40.84 -18.12 -35.48
CA SER A 925 -40.83 -18.90 -36.73
C SER A 925 -41.33 -20.32 -36.48
N ILE A 926 -42.28 -20.78 -37.30
CA ILE A 926 -42.91 -22.11 -37.18
C ILE A 926 -42.37 -23.01 -38.30
N ASP A 927 -41.12 -23.44 -38.15
CA ASP A 927 -40.47 -24.46 -38.97
C ASP A 927 -39.81 -25.51 -38.07
N ALA A 928 -39.64 -26.73 -38.57
CA ALA A 928 -39.22 -27.87 -37.75
C ALA A 928 -37.83 -27.67 -37.13
N GLU A 929 -36.90 -27.03 -37.82
CA GLU A 929 -35.54 -26.79 -37.35
C GLU A 929 -35.51 -25.73 -36.23
N SER A 930 -36.21 -24.61 -36.40
CA SER A 930 -36.36 -23.58 -35.35
C SER A 930 -37.05 -24.10 -34.09
N LEU A 931 -38.06 -24.95 -34.25
CA LEU A 931 -38.77 -25.58 -33.13
C LEU A 931 -37.90 -26.63 -32.42
N SER A 932 -37.02 -27.33 -33.14
CA SER A 932 -36.10 -28.31 -32.55
C SER A 932 -35.16 -27.65 -31.52
N TRP A 933 -34.69 -26.43 -31.80
CA TRP A 933 -33.88 -25.65 -30.86
C TRP A 933 -34.65 -25.26 -29.60
N LEU A 934 -35.94 -24.91 -29.72
CA LEU A 934 -36.80 -24.64 -28.56
C LEU A 934 -37.01 -25.90 -27.71
N ILE A 935 -37.16 -27.07 -28.34
CA ILE A 935 -37.26 -28.37 -27.66
C ILE A 935 -35.96 -28.71 -26.92
N ILE A 936 -34.81 -28.55 -27.58
CA ILE A 936 -33.49 -28.75 -26.96
C ILE A 936 -33.28 -27.80 -25.78
N TRP A 937 -33.69 -26.53 -25.94
CA TRP A 937 -33.59 -25.52 -24.89
C TRP A 937 -34.45 -25.87 -23.67
N ARG A 938 -35.70 -26.30 -23.88
CA ARG A 938 -36.56 -26.81 -22.81
C ARG A 938 -35.90 -27.97 -22.07
N SER A 939 -35.44 -29.00 -22.79
CA SER A 939 -34.77 -30.16 -22.18
C SER A 939 -33.53 -29.75 -21.36
N SER A 940 -32.78 -28.75 -21.86
CA SER A 940 -31.62 -28.21 -21.16
C SER A 940 -31.99 -27.46 -19.87
N LEU A 941 -33.08 -26.69 -19.89
CA LEU A 941 -33.60 -25.98 -18.72
C LEU A 941 -34.16 -26.96 -17.68
N GLU A 942 -34.93 -27.96 -18.09
CA GLU A 942 -35.48 -29.01 -17.20
C GLU A 942 -34.35 -29.80 -16.49
N GLN A 943 -33.26 -30.11 -17.21
CA GLN A 943 -32.08 -30.76 -16.59
C GLN A 943 -31.35 -29.84 -15.60
N ALA A 944 -31.35 -28.54 -15.86
CA ALA A 944 -30.65 -27.54 -15.06
C ALA A 944 -31.47 -27.02 -13.85
N GLU A 945 -32.79 -27.23 -13.84
CA GLU A 945 -33.72 -26.70 -12.84
C GLU A 945 -33.27 -26.96 -11.40
N GLY A 946 -32.92 -28.21 -11.08
CA GLY A 946 -32.57 -28.59 -9.71
C GLY A 946 -31.35 -27.85 -9.15
N ASP A 947 -30.34 -27.59 -9.99
CA ASP A 947 -29.13 -26.85 -9.58
C ASP A 947 -29.40 -25.33 -9.53
N TRP A 948 -30.16 -24.80 -10.51
CA TRP A 948 -30.43 -23.37 -10.59
C TRP A 948 -31.45 -22.88 -9.57
N VAL A 949 -32.50 -23.65 -9.27
CA VAL A 949 -33.45 -23.34 -8.17
C VAL A 949 -32.74 -23.32 -6.81
N ARG A 950 -31.75 -24.21 -6.63
CA ARG A 950 -30.97 -24.28 -5.38
C ARG A 950 -30.02 -23.09 -5.24
N ASP A 951 -29.28 -22.77 -6.30
CA ASP A 951 -28.14 -21.85 -6.23
C ASP A 951 -28.51 -20.40 -6.63
N HIS A 952 -29.50 -20.21 -7.51
CA HIS A 952 -29.93 -18.93 -8.08
C HIS A 952 -31.47 -18.84 -8.28
N PRO A 953 -32.27 -18.94 -7.19
CA PRO A 953 -33.74 -19.03 -7.27
C PRO A 953 -34.40 -17.78 -7.87
N ASP A 954 -33.79 -16.62 -7.70
CA ASP A 954 -34.23 -15.33 -8.23
C ASP A 954 -34.17 -15.30 -9.76
N ARG A 955 -33.03 -15.68 -10.35
CA ARG A 955 -32.88 -15.77 -11.81
C ARG A 955 -33.72 -16.88 -12.41
N TRP A 956 -33.88 -17.99 -11.69
CA TRP A 956 -34.78 -19.06 -12.12
C TRP A 956 -36.20 -18.54 -12.29
N GLN A 957 -36.74 -17.83 -11.29
CA GLN A 957 -38.10 -17.30 -11.34
C GLN A 957 -38.28 -16.16 -12.36
N GLU A 958 -37.31 -15.27 -12.49
CA GLU A 958 -37.45 -14.06 -13.32
C GLU A 958 -37.06 -14.26 -14.78
N GLU A 959 -36.08 -15.12 -15.07
CA GLU A 959 -35.50 -15.28 -16.40
C GLU A 959 -35.87 -16.64 -17.04
N PHE A 960 -35.61 -17.76 -16.36
CA PHE A 960 -35.68 -19.09 -17.00
C PHE A 960 -37.07 -19.74 -16.97
N LEU A 961 -37.79 -19.62 -15.87
CA LEU A 961 -39.15 -20.16 -15.73
C LEU A 961 -40.12 -19.57 -16.78
N PRO A 962 -40.11 -18.25 -17.08
CA PRO A 962 -40.92 -17.70 -18.15
C PRO A 962 -40.59 -18.26 -19.54
N PHE A 963 -39.32 -18.60 -19.81
CA PHE A 963 -38.93 -19.25 -21.07
C PHE A 963 -39.43 -20.68 -21.16
N LEU A 964 -39.42 -21.45 -20.07
CA LEU A 964 -40.05 -22.78 -20.03
C LEU A 964 -41.54 -22.68 -20.34
N SER A 965 -42.26 -21.78 -19.67
CA SER A 965 -43.69 -21.55 -19.95
C SER A 965 -43.96 -21.09 -21.37
N LEU A 966 -43.06 -20.32 -21.98
CA LEU A 966 -43.19 -19.96 -23.40
C LEU A 966 -43.09 -21.18 -24.31
N VAL A 967 -42.12 -22.08 -24.07
CA VAL A 967 -41.97 -23.29 -24.89
C VAL A 967 -43.17 -24.21 -24.71
N GLU A 968 -43.73 -24.33 -23.50
CA GLU A 968 -44.96 -25.10 -23.24
C GLU A 968 -46.16 -24.55 -24.02
N VAL A 969 -46.32 -23.22 -24.07
CA VAL A 969 -47.40 -22.59 -24.85
C VAL A 969 -47.20 -22.81 -26.34
N VAL A 970 -45.97 -22.73 -26.83
CA VAL A 970 -45.66 -23.03 -28.24
C VAL A 970 -45.97 -24.49 -28.55
N GLU A 971 -45.58 -25.43 -27.70
CA GLU A 971 -45.90 -26.85 -27.83
C GLU A 971 -47.42 -27.05 -27.91
N GLU A 972 -48.20 -26.47 -26.99
CA GLU A 972 -49.66 -26.60 -26.96
C GLU A 972 -50.32 -26.09 -28.25
N LEU A 973 -49.83 -24.97 -28.80
CA LEU A 973 -50.30 -24.43 -30.09
C LEU A 973 -49.92 -25.33 -31.27
N MET A 974 -48.75 -25.95 -31.20
CA MET A 974 -48.24 -26.86 -32.22
C MET A 974 -48.95 -28.22 -32.20
N GLN A 975 -49.65 -28.58 -31.12
CA GLN A 975 -50.50 -29.78 -31.05
C GLN A 975 -51.77 -29.68 -31.90
N GLU A 976 -52.10 -28.51 -32.47
CA GLU A 976 -53.19 -28.39 -33.44
C GLU A 976 -52.92 -29.20 -34.72
N ALA A 977 -53.96 -29.83 -35.27
CA ALA A 977 -53.84 -30.79 -36.38
C ALA A 977 -53.14 -30.25 -37.65
N MET A 978 -53.10 -28.92 -37.82
CA MET A 978 -52.42 -28.26 -38.94
C MET A 978 -50.90 -28.17 -38.75
N TYR A 979 -50.42 -28.08 -37.51
CA TYR A 979 -49.02 -27.80 -37.18
C TYR A 979 -48.29 -29.00 -36.57
N LEU A 980 -49.04 -29.99 -36.08
CA LEU A 980 -48.51 -31.22 -35.49
C LEU A 980 -47.43 -31.94 -36.34
N PRO A 981 -47.52 -32.03 -37.69
CA PRO A 981 -46.46 -32.66 -38.48
C PRO A 981 -45.11 -31.95 -38.35
N ILE A 982 -45.12 -30.61 -38.25
CA ILE A 982 -43.90 -29.79 -38.12
C ILE A 982 -43.29 -29.99 -36.73
N TRP A 983 -44.13 -30.13 -35.70
CA TRP A 983 -43.68 -30.43 -34.33
C TRP A 983 -43.04 -31.82 -34.21
N LEU A 984 -43.66 -32.84 -34.81
CA LEU A 984 -43.11 -34.20 -34.80
C LEU A 984 -41.77 -34.28 -35.55
N GLU A 985 -41.63 -33.54 -36.66
CA GLU A 985 -40.35 -33.40 -37.37
C GLU A 985 -39.30 -32.68 -36.51
N ALA A 986 -39.69 -31.64 -35.77
CA ALA A 986 -38.82 -30.93 -34.84
C ALA A 986 -38.34 -31.82 -33.68
N GLU A 987 -39.21 -32.67 -33.12
CA GLU A 987 -38.86 -33.65 -32.10
C GLU A 987 -37.87 -34.70 -32.62
N GLU A 988 -38.05 -35.15 -33.87
CA GLU A 988 -37.11 -36.08 -34.51
C GLU A 988 -35.72 -35.45 -34.71
N ILE A 989 -35.67 -34.19 -35.14
CA ILE A 989 -34.40 -33.43 -35.27
C ILE A 989 -33.75 -33.22 -33.90
N ALA A 990 -34.52 -32.86 -32.87
CA ALA A 990 -34.00 -32.64 -31.51
C ALA A 990 -33.50 -33.92 -30.83
N GLY A 991 -33.98 -35.09 -31.26
CA GLY A 991 -33.58 -36.41 -30.75
C GLY A 991 -32.33 -37.02 -31.39
N GLN A 992 -31.82 -36.43 -32.48
CA GLN A 992 -30.57 -36.81 -33.14
C GLN A 992 -29.35 -36.16 -32.47
#